data_AF-A0A964Z5S0-F1
#
_entry.id   AF-A0A964Z5S0-F1
#
_cell.length_a   1.000
_cell.length_b   1.000
_cell.length_c   1.000
_cell.angle_alpha   90.00
_cell.angle_beta   90.00
_cell.angle_gamma   90.00
#
_symmetry.space_group_name_H-M   'P 1'
#
loop_
_entity.id
_entity.type
_entity.pdbx_description
1 polymer ?
#
loop_
_entity_poly.entity_id
_entity_poly.type
_entity_poly.pdbx_seq_one_letter_code
_entity_poly.pdbx_strand_id
1 'polypeptide(L)'
;RTLETREPGRIGIYLCGPTVYGPPHLGHGRATLVYDILRRYLEWCGLRVRLVSNITDIDDKIIDRANREQRPWQDITHKCENVWFDAMSRLGVKRPTDVPHATEYVDHMVKMISDLESRGAAYKTSDGVYLDVSKVPDYGALAHQSLDDMLSGGGDREVFGANEKRNAADFALWKFSKPGEPSWPAPWGAGRPGWHSECVVMSLELLGEGFDLHCGGADLRFPHHENERAQAVALGRRFARHWMHNGFVVDAEGEKMSKSLGNVANLIDLLDQYDPRAYRMLLLQTHYRSPVKVGRDNIDASVKALAGLDSFAARSESLVASGEATPDAEVVVRFRATMDNDLDTANAMALIFDTVRRANTAIDSESPDAAPLAAAVREMCTALGLELGSGQRVNDDEFAAAQEKAVALDAARAAKDFTRADALRAELQAAGWLVETTKQRQRPTLESMILAKLRGFVDLTRPRQWPKNLLVFAVPLAAGQLGSWGVLTDVALAAVVMTLFSAATYCVNDALDATKDRLHPTKASRPVANGSVSARAAIALAVVLLAVGSAIASRLSADLVLLAGSYLAVQAAYSLGLKRVQLADVTCIALGFVIRAVAGGAATGLPVSSSFVIVVSATAFFVASAKRSSEIHRLGADSQTRDVLSSYGNEYLRLLWTSSMTIAIVAYVIWSSEIADEPT
;
A
#
# COMPACT_ATOMS: atom_id res chain seq x y z
N ARG A 1 8.10 -1.46 19.78
CA ARG A 1 9.33 -1.51 20.62
C ARG A 1 9.51 -0.12 21.18
N THR A 2 9.92 0.03 22.44
CA THR A 2 10.25 1.36 23.00
C THR A 2 11.47 1.92 22.27
N LEU A 3 11.46 3.22 21.97
CA LEU A 3 12.61 3.92 21.42
C LEU A 3 13.65 4.13 22.52
N GLU A 4 14.81 3.51 22.40
CA GLU A 4 15.95 3.69 23.31
C GLU A 4 16.95 4.67 22.69
N THR A 5 17.35 5.66 23.49
CA THR A 5 18.41 6.61 23.13
C THR A 5 19.72 6.21 23.80
N ARG A 6 20.82 6.35 23.08
CA ARG A 6 22.18 6.12 23.56
C ARG A 6 22.56 7.14 24.63
N GLU A 7 22.12 8.38 24.44
CA GLU A 7 22.37 9.51 25.33
C GLU A 7 21.03 10.15 25.72
N PRO A 8 20.69 10.23 27.03
CA PRO A 8 19.44 10.84 27.47
C PRO A 8 19.24 12.25 26.92
N GLY A 9 18.05 12.52 26.37
CA GLY A 9 17.70 13.83 25.81
C GLY A 9 18.27 14.11 24.41
N ARG A 10 18.99 13.16 23.79
CA ARG A 10 19.58 13.29 22.45
C ARG A 10 19.20 12.10 21.59
N ILE A 11 19.10 12.33 20.28
CA ILE A 11 18.91 11.25 19.33
C ILE A 11 19.68 11.51 18.03
N GLY A 12 20.51 10.55 17.64
CA GLY A 12 21.22 10.49 16.37
C GLY A 12 20.45 9.64 15.36
N ILE A 13 20.03 10.27 14.26
CA ILE A 13 19.26 9.64 13.19
C ILE A 13 20.10 9.64 11.92
N TYR A 14 20.27 8.48 11.29
CA TYR A 14 20.81 8.38 9.93
C TYR A 14 19.68 8.04 8.96
N LEU A 15 19.51 8.84 7.91
CA LEU A 15 18.55 8.62 6.82
C LEU A 15 19.32 8.41 5.53
N CYS A 16 19.18 7.25 4.89
CA CYS A 16 19.76 7.04 3.56
C CYS A 16 19.15 8.05 2.58
N GLY A 17 20.02 8.87 1.98
CA GLY A 17 19.63 9.97 1.11
C GLY A 17 19.57 9.58 -0.37
N PRO A 18 19.50 10.57 -1.26
CA PRO A 18 19.30 10.34 -2.69
C PRO A 18 20.57 9.93 -3.43
N THR A 19 20.39 9.11 -4.46
CA THR A 19 21.31 9.08 -5.60
C THR A 19 21.00 10.22 -6.55
N VAL A 20 21.92 11.16 -6.71
CA VAL A 20 21.71 12.41 -7.45
C VAL A 20 21.94 12.24 -8.95
N TYR A 21 21.21 11.31 -9.57
CA TYR A 21 21.25 11.05 -11.02
C TYR A 21 20.03 11.61 -11.76
N GLY A 22 19.01 12.12 -11.07
CA GLY A 22 17.75 12.56 -11.68
C GLY A 22 16.86 13.36 -10.72
N PRO A 23 15.73 13.91 -11.22
CA PRO A 23 14.79 14.65 -10.39
C PRO A 23 14.10 13.73 -9.35
N PRO A 24 13.73 14.25 -8.17
CA PRO A 24 13.03 13.47 -7.17
C PRO A 24 11.63 13.05 -7.64
N HIS A 25 11.23 11.82 -7.34
CA HIS A 25 9.88 11.33 -7.54
C HIS A 25 9.08 11.35 -6.22
N LEU A 26 7.78 11.08 -6.30
CA LEU A 26 6.87 11.11 -5.14
C LEU A 26 7.33 10.21 -3.97
N GLY A 27 7.91 9.03 -4.25
CA GLY A 27 8.49 8.18 -3.20
C GLY A 27 9.59 8.87 -2.36
N HIS A 28 10.39 9.72 -2.98
CA HIS A 28 11.44 10.48 -2.31
C HIS A 28 10.83 11.55 -1.40
N GLY A 29 9.85 12.30 -1.92
CA GLY A 29 9.10 13.28 -1.12
C GLY A 29 8.40 12.64 0.08
N ARG A 30 7.86 11.43 -0.09
CA ARG A 30 7.28 10.67 1.02
C ARG A 30 8.32 10.34 2.09
N ALA A 31 9.44 9.73 1.70
CA ALA A 31 10.46 9.31 2.65
C ALA A 31 10.97 10.51 3.46
N THR A 32 11.35 11.60 2.80
CA THR A 32 11.87 12.80 3.47
C THR A 32 10.84 13.44 4.40
N LEU A 33 9.56 13.54 3.99
CA LEU A 33 8.50 14.10 4.85
C LEU A 33 8.24 13.25 6.10
N VAL A 34 8.23 11.92 6.00
CA VAL A 34 8.05 11.06 7.17
C VAL A 34 9.12 11.33 8.23
N TYR A 35 10.37 11.45 7.81
CA TYR A 35 11.48 11.67 8.74
C TYR A 35 11.62 13.14 9.19
N ASP A 36 11.12 14.10 8.41
CA ASP A 36 10.90 15.49 8.85
C ASP A 36 9.85 15.56 9.95
N ILE A 37 8.70 14.89 9.78
CA ILE A 37 7.63 14.81 10.79
C ILE A 37 8.15 14.14 12.06
N LEU A 38 8.89 13.03 11.94
CA LEU A 38 9.53 12.38 13.07
C LEU A 38 10.48 13.34 13.80
N ARG A 39 11.40 13.99 13.08
CA ARG A 39 12.35 14.95 13.66
C ARG A 39 11.62 16.05 14.41
N ARG A 40 10.61 16.67 13.78
CA ARG A 40 9.82 17.76 14.38
C ARG A 40 9.08 17.32 15.63
N TYR A 41 8.48 16.12 15.62
CA TYR A 41 7.82 15.57 16.79
C TYR A 41 8.79 15.29 17.94
N LEU A 42 9.96 14.71 17.66
CA LEU A 42 10.99 14.45 18.67
C LEU A 42 11.55 15.77 19.25
N GLU A 43 11.78 16.78 18.41
CA GLU A 43 12.16 18.13 18.84
C GLU A 43 11.06 18.77 19.71
N TRP A 44 9.79 18.63 19.33
CA TRP A 44 8.64 19.11 20.12
C TRP A 44 8.52 18.39 21.47
N CYS A 45 8.86 17.11 21.53
CA CYS A 45 8.98 16.34 22.77
C CYS A 45 10.16 16.75 23.66
N GLY A 46 11.02 17.67 23.20
CA GLY A 46 12.17 18.20 23.94
C GLY A 46 13.50 17.50 23.68
N LEU A 47 13.58 16.62 22.66
CA LEU A 47 14.84 15.95 22.30
C LEU A 47 15.71 16.82 21.40
N ARG A 48 17.03 16.73 21.59
CA ARG A 48 18.00 17.28 20.64
C ARG A 48 18.26 16.26 19.54
N VAL A 49 17.75 16.54 18.35
CA VAL A 49 17.88 15.65 17.19
C VAL A 49 19.09 16.06 16.33
N ARG A 50 19.98 15.11 16.05
CA ARG A 50 20.99 15.22 14.99
C ARG A 50 20.60 14.27 13.87
N LEU A 51 20.15 14.82 12.74
CA LEU A 51 19.74 14.02 11.57
C LEU A 51 20.80 14.14 10.48
N VAL A 52 21.42 13.02 10.14
CA VAL A 52 22.39 12.89 9.05
C VAL A 52 21.68 12.28 7.85
N SER A 53 21.85 12.86 6.67
CA SER A 53 21.38 12.25 5.41
C SER A 53 22.43 12.46 4.34
N ASN A 54 22.96 11.37 3.80
CA ASN A 54 24.02 11.44 2.80
C ASN A 54 23.52 11.88 1.42
N ILE A 55 24.46 12.22 0.54
CA ILE A 55 24.28 12.31 -0.90
C ILE A 55 25.11 11.22 -1.55
N THR A 56 24.46 10.33 -2.30
CA THR A 56 25.15 9.34 -3.14
C THR A 56 25.48 10.02 -4.48
N ASP A 57 26.68 10.58 -4.57
CA ASP A 57 27.22 11.29 -5.74
C ASP A 57 28.19 10.43 -6.58
N ILE A 58 28.25 9.12 -6.31
CA ILE A 58 28.97 8.14 -7.13
C ILE A 58 28.14 6.84 -7.24
N ASP A 59 27.62 6.54 -8.43
CA ASP A 59 26.81 5.35 -8.71
C ASP A 59 26.79 5.03 -10.21
N ASP A 60 26.47 3.78 -10.55
CA ASP A 60 26.33 3.29 -11.93
C ASP A 60 25.36 4.18 -12.73
N LYS A 61 24.24 4.60 -12.14
CA LYS A 61 23.23 5.44 -12.83
C LYS A 61 23.74 6.84 -13.16
N ILE A 62 24.61 7.39 -12.33
CA ILE A 62 25.23 8.71 -12.56
C ILE A 62 26.19 8.60 -13.74
N ILE A 63 27.03 7.56 -13.74
CA ILE A 63 28.00 7.27 -14.81
C ILE A 63 27.30 7.01 -16.14
N ASP A 64 26.28 6.15 -16.15
CA ASP A 64 25.49 5.84 -17.34
C ASP A 64 24.84 7.09 -17.93
N ARG A 65 24.31 7.98 -17.07
CA ARG A 65 23.73 9.24 -17.50
C ARG A 65 24.79 10.21 -18.04
N ALA A 66 25.95 10.32 -17.36
CA ALA A 66 27.08 11.15 -17.80
C ALA A 66 27.56 10.75 -19.19
N ASN A 67 27.71 9.44 -19.42
CA ASN A 67 28.11 8.88 -20.70
C ASN A 67 27.07 9.15 -21.79
N ARG A 68 25.77 8.96 -21.49
CA ARG A 68 24.68 9.23 -22.44
C ARG A 68 24.55 10.71 -22.79
N GLU A 69 24.73 11.61 -21.82
CA GLU A 69 24.66 13.06 -22.02
C GLU A 69 25.99 13.69 -22.48
N GLN A 70 27.06 12.89 -22.59
CA GLN A 70 28.41 13.32 -22.97
C GLN A 70 28.90 14.55 -22.16
N ARG A 71 28.71 14.51 -20.84
CA ARG A 71 29.09 15.59 -19.93
C ARG A 71 29.77 15.05 -18.67
N PRO A 72 30.54 15.88 -17.93
CA PRO A 72 31.13 15.46 -16.65
C PRO A 72 30.05 14.99 -15.68
N TRP A 73 30.33 13.90 -14.95
CA TRP A 73 29.39 13.33 -14.00
C TRP A 73 29.11 14.29 -12.82
N GLN A 74 30.11 15.09 -12.43
CA GLN A 74 29.98 16.12 -11.38
C GLN A 74 28.93 17.17 -11.73
N ASP A 75 28.79 17.51 -13.01
CA ASP A 75 27.75 18.45 -13.42
C ASP A 75 26.34 17.85 -13.18
N ILE A 76 26.19 16.55 -13.40
CA ILE A 76 24.92 15.85 -13.19
C ILE A 76 24.60 15.83 -11.70
N THR A 77 25.57 15.47 -10.87
CA THR A 77 25.37 15.37 -9.42
C THR A 77 25.06 16.73 -8.82
N HIS A 78 25.85 17.77 -9.10
CA HIS A 78 25.58 19.13 -8.62
C HIS A 78 24.20 19.64 -9.06
N LYS A 79 23.81 19.42 -10.33
CA LYS A 79 22.50 19.85 -10.81
C LYS A 79 21.37 19.10 -10.11
N CYS A 80 21.48 17.78 -9.99
CA CYS A 80 20.41 16.96 -9.40
C CYS A 80 20.32 17.16 -7.88
N GLU A 81 21.44 17.40 -7.20
CA GLU A 81 21.46 17.77 -5.78
C GLU A 81 20.77 19.11 -5.52
N ASN A 82 21.04 20.13 -6.35
CA ASN A 82 20.36 21.42 -6.26
C ASN A 82 18.84 21.25 -6.46
N VAL A 83 18.43 20.48 -7.47
CA VAL A 83 17.01 20.16 -7.72
C VAL A 83 16.39 19.38 -6.55
N TRP A 84 17.15 18.47 -5.93
CA TRP A 84 16.71 17.73 -4.76
C TRP A 84 16.41 18.67 -3.59
N PHE A 85 17.36 19.52 -3.21
CA PHE A 85 17.17 20.43 -2.07
C PHE A 85 16.12 21.51 -2.32
N ASP A 86 15.99 22.00 -3.55
CA ASP A 86 14.89 22.90 -3.94
C ASP A 86 13.52 22.23 -3.71
N ALA A 87 13.33 21.02 -4.23
CA ALA A 87 12.07 20.28 -4.05
C ALA A 87 11.75 20.00 -2.57
N MET A 88 12.74 19.62 -1.76
CA MET A 88 12.55 19.39 -0.32
C MET A 88 12.25 20.70 0.43
N SER A 89 12.90 21.80 0.04
CA SER A 89 12.62 23.13 0.61
C SER A 89 11.20 23.58 0.28
N ARG A 90 10.73 23.36 -0.95
CA ARG A 90 9.34 23.66 -1.37
C ARG A 90 8.31 22.86 -0.56
N LEU A 91 8.63 21.62 -0.17
CA LEU A 91 7.83 20.82 0.76
C LEU A 91 7.92 21.28 2.23
N GLY A 92 8.76 22.26 2.55
CA GLY A 92 9.01 22.71 3.92
C GLY A 92 9.74 21.67 4.78
N VAL A 93 10.50 20.76 4.18
CA VAL A 93 11.34 19.80 4.90
C VAL A 93 12.56 20.51 5.46
N LYS A 94 12.85 20.32 6.76
CA LYS A 94 14.07 20.89 7.36
C LYS A 94 15.32 20.24 6.75
N ARG A 95 16.33 21.03 6.41
CA ARG A 95 17.64 20.49 5.97
C ARG A 95 18.23 19.57 7.06
N PRO A 96 18.81 18.41 6.69
CA PRO A 96 19.56 17.58 7.63
C PRO A 96 20.63 18.39 8.36
N THR A 97 20.96 17.96 9.59
CA THR A 97 22.03 18.54 10.39
C THR A 97 23.38 18.39 9.70
N ASP A 98 23.62 17.21 9.10
CA ASP A 98 24.83 16.90 8.33
C ASP A 98 24.42 16.26 7.00
N VAL A 99 25.09 16.65 5.92
CA VAL A 99 24.86 16.16 4.55
C VAL A 99 26.19 15.67 3.97
N PRO A 100 26.67 14.47 4.35
CA PRO A 100 27.93 13.96 3.83
C PRO A 100 27.80 13.44 2.40
N HIS A 101 28.81 13.67 1.56
CA HIS A 101 28.85 13.15 0.19
C HIS A 101 29.70 11.89 0.12
N ALA A 102 29.25 10.88 -0.61
CA ALA A 102 29.96 9.61 -0.71
C ALA A 102 31.41 9.79 -1.24
N THR A 103 31.61 10.70 -2.20
CA THR A 103 32.94 10.99 -2.76
C THR A 103 33.95 11.55 -1.75
N GLU A 104 33.49 12.19 -0.66
CA GLU A 104 34.36 12.73 0.41
C GLU A 104 34.87 11.64 1.36
N TYR A 105 34.24 10.46 1.38
CA TYR A 105 34.52 9.37 2.32
C TYR A 105 35.19 8.15 1.66
N VAL A 106 35.62 8.25 0.39
CA VAL A 106 36.19 7.11 -0.35
C VAL A 106 37.41 6.50 0.36
N ASP A 107 38.32 7.31 0.88
CA ASP A 107 39.50 6.80 1.60
C ASP A 107 39.11 6.01 2.87
N HIS A 108 38.07 6.45 3.57
CA HIS A 108 37.53 5.76 4.73
C HIS A 108 36.86 4.43 4.32
N MET A 109 36.17 4.40 3.19
CA MET A 109 35.63 3.17 2.61
C MET A 109 36.74 2.19 2.21
N VAL A 110 37.81 2.65 1.56
CA VAL A 110 38.97 1.81 1.23
C VAL A 110 39.61 1.21 2.50
N LYS A 111 39.73 2.01 3.56
CA LYS A 111 40.22 1.52 4.85
C LYS A 111 39.29 0.46 5.46
N MET A 112 37.98 0.71 5.47
CA MET A 112 36.99 -0.24 5.99
C MET A 112 37.01 -1.57 5.23
N ILE A 113 37.13 -1.53 3.90
CA ILE A 113 37.17 -2.73 3.06
C ILE A 113 38.48 -3.50 3.29
N SER A 114 39.59 -2.80 3.52
CA SER A 114 40.88 -3.41 3.92
C SER A 114 40.77 -4.12 5.28
N ASP A 115 40.07 -3.52 6.24
CA ASP A 115 39.79 -4.15 7.52
C ASP A 115 38.93 -5.42 7.35
N LEU A 116 37.90 -5.39 6.51
CA LEU A 116 37.07 -6.55 6.18
C LEU A 116 37.88 -7.69 5.52
N GLU A 117 38.77 -7.36 4.59
CA GLU A 117 39.65 -8.34 3.94
C GLU A 117 40.63 -8.96 4.95
N SER A 118 41.25 -8.14 5.81
CA SER A 118 42.17 -8.63 6.84
C SER A 118 41.52 -9.61 7.84
N ARG A 119 40.19 -9.49 8.02
CA ARG A 119 39.37 -10.37 8.85
C ARG A 119 38.86 -11.61 8.10
N GLY A 120 39.17 -11.74 6.81
CA GLY A 120 38.71 -12.82 5.95
C GLY A 120 37.21 -12.75 5.61
N ALA A 121 36.58 -11.58 5.79
CA ALA A 121 35.16 -11.34 5.50
C ALA A 121 34.93 -10.72 4.10
N ALA A 122 36.00 -10.27 3.44
CA ALA A 122 35.96 -9.81 2.05
C ALA A 122 36.99 -10.56 1.20
N TYR A 123 36.74 -10.64 -0.11
CA TYR A 123 37.63 -11.26 -1.06
C TYR A 123 37.60 -10.55 -2.42
N LYS A 124 38.72 -10.60 -3.13
CA LYS A 124 38.87 -10.03 -4.46
C LYS A 124 38.41 -11.02 -5.55
N THR A 125 37.74 -10.49 -6.56
CA THR A 125 37.36 -11.14 -7.83
C THR A 125 38.03 -10.40 -9.01
N SER A 126 37.77 -10.84 -10.24
CA SER A 126 38.25 -10.15 -11.45
C SER A 126 37.66 -8.74 -11.65
N ASP A 127 36.49 -8.45 -11.07
CA ASP A 127 35.74 -7.20 -11.26
C ASP A 127 35.65 -6.31 -10.01
N GLY A 128 36.11 -6.77 -8.85
CA GLY A 128 36.08 -5.97 -7.64
C GLY A 128 36.46 -6.71 -6.36
N VAL A 129 35.95 -6.19 -5.24
CA VAL A 129 36.05 -6.80 -3.91
C VAL A 129 34.64 -6.98 -3.38
N TYR A 130 34.35 -8.17 -2.88
CA TYR A 130 33.02 -8.59 -2.43
C TYR A 130 33.03 -8.96 -0.95
N LEU A 131 31.92 -8.71 -0.26
CA LEU A 131 31.68 -9.24 1.08
C LEU A 131 31.24 -10.71 0.95
N ASP A 132 31.85 -11.59 1.75
CA ASP A 132 31.43 -12.98 1.91
C ASP A 132 30.33 -13.05 2.98
N VAL A 133 29.06 -13.13 2.55
CA VAL A 133 27.93 -13.09 3.49
C VAL A 133 27.88 -14.32 4.40
N SER A 134 28.54 -15.42 4.02
CA SER A 134 28.66 -16.61 4.86
C SER A 134 29.47 -16.37 6.14
N LYS A 135 30.25 -15.27 6.18
CA LYS A 135 31.03 -14.83 7.35
C LYS A 135 30.25 -13.91 8.28
N VAL A 136 29.02 -13.54 7.95
CA VAL A 136 28.18 -12.64 8.73
C VAL A 136 27.16 -13.46 9.53
N PRO A 137 27.30 -13.55 10.86
CA PRO A 137 26.28 -14.15 11.70
C PRO A 137 24.93 -13.46 11.50
N ASP A 138 23.87 -14.26 11.38
CA ASP A 138 22.49 -13.79 11.24
C ASP A 138 22.23 -12.89 10.01
N TYR A 139 22.98 -13.05 8.91
CA TYR A 139 22.64 -12.36 7.65
C TYR A 139 21.20 -12.69 7.23
N GLY A 140 20.44 -11.65 6.86
CA GLY A 140 19.01 -11.68 6.60
C GLY A 140 18.12 -11.31 7.80
N ALA A 141 18.68 -11.11 9.00
CA ALA A 141 17.89 -10.86 10.22
C ALA A 141 17.02 -9.58 10.17
N LEU A 142 17.47 -8.51 9.50
CA LEU A 142 16.68 -7.28 9.36
C LEU A 142 15.60 -7.45 8.29
N ALA A 143 15.90 -8.19 7.23
CA ALA A 143 14.94 -8.54 6.19
C ALA A 143 13.88 -9.57 6.63
N HIS A 144 14.12 -10.27 7.75
CA HIS A 144 13.36 -11.46 8.17
C HIS A 144 13.30 -12.54 7.09
N GLN A 145 14.40 -12.71 6.36
CA GLN A 145 14.56 -13.71 5.31
C GLN A 145 15.82 -14.51 5.60
N SER A 146 15.76 -15.84 5.48
CA SER A 146 16.97 -16.64 5.58
C SER A 146 17.80 -16.51 4.30
N LEU A 147 19.12 -16.74 4.39
CA LEU A 147 20.00 -16.79 3.22
C LEU A 147 19.49 -17.81 2.19
N ASP A 148 18.98 -18.95 2.65
CA ASP A 148 18.40 -19.99 1.80
C ASP A 148 17.15 -19.50 1.05
N ASP A 149 16.27 -18.72 1.69
CA ASP A 149 15.09 -18.13 1.05
C ASP A 149 15.50 -17.10 -0.03
N MET A 150 16.57 -16.33 0.22
CA MET A 150 17.10 -15.33 -0.72
C MET A 150 17.71 -15.99 -1.96
N LEU A 151 18.48 -17.06 -1.78
CA LEU A 151 19.07 -17.85 -2.85
C LEU A 151 18.01 -18.52 -3.74
N SER A 152 16.87 -18.91 -3.16
CA SER A 152 15.73 -19.53 -3.85
C SER A 152 14.88 -18.54 -4.69
N GLY A 153 15.00 -17.24 -4.40
CA GLY A 153 14.22 -16.15 -5.01
C GLY A 153 15.01 -15.25 -5.98
N GLY A 154 16.34 -15.32 -5.97
CA GLY A 154 17.22 -14.57 -6.86
C GLY A 154 17.12 -15.08 -8.29
N GLY A 155 16.27 -14.45 -9.10
CA GLY A 155 16.27 -14.70 -10.55
C GLY A 155 17.61 -14.35 -11.17
N ASP A 156 18.06 -15.18 -12.11
CA ASP A 156 19.23 -15.00 -12.98
C ASP A 156 19.26 -13.58 -13.55
N ARG A 157 19.94 -12.67 -12.87
CA ARG A 157 20.45 -11.44 -13.49
C ARG A 157 21.91 -11.68 -13.73
N GLU A 158 22.30 -11.73 -15.00
CA GLU A 158 23.70 -11.74 -15.40
C GLU A 158 24.39 -10.48 -14.85
N VAL A 159 25.12 -10.66 -13.74
CA VAL A 159 26.08 -9.68 -13.25
C VAL A 159 27.44 -10.16 -13.74
N PHE A 160 28.21 -9.29 -14.38
CA PHE A 160 29.61 -9.60 -14.74
C PHE A 160 30.35 -10.00 -13.45
N GLY A 161 31.06 -11.14 -13.44
CA GLY A 161 31.70 -11.69 -12.22
C GLY A 161 30.80 -12.55 -11.32
N ALA A 162 29.52 -12.78 -11.66
CA ALA A 162 28.63 -13.64 -10.88
C ALA A 162 29.17 -15.06 -10.65
N ASN A 163 29.96 -15.59 -11.59
CA ASN A 163 30.57 -16.92 -11.51
C ASN A 163 31.75 -17.02 -10.52
N GLU A 164 32.32 -15.88 -10.10
CA GLU A 164 33.43 -15.85 -9.12
C GLU A 164 32.95 -15.60 -7.69
N LYS A 165 31.64 -15.31 -7.51
CA LYS A 165 31.06 -15.16 -6.19
C LYS A 165 31.02 -16.50 -5.47
N ARG A 166 31.45 -16.50 -4.21
CA ARG A 166 31.36 -17.68 -3.32
C ARG A 166 29.91 -17.97 -2.94
N ASN A 167 29.08 -16.94 -2.82
CA ASN A 167 27.65 -17.03 -2.58
C ASN A 167 26.88 -16.05 -3.47
N ALA A 168 25.69 -16.42 -3.96
CA ALA A 168 24.92 -15.55 -4.85
C ALA A 168 24.44 -14.25 -4.17
N ALA A 169 24.32 -14.24 -2.83
CA ALA A 169 24.01 -13.06 -2.05
C ALA A 169 25.21 -12.16 -1.74
N ASP A 170 26.44 -12.57 -2.11
CA ASP A 170 27.64 -11.74 -1.97
C ASP A 170 27.49 -10.46 -2.80
N PHE A 171 27.87 -9.33 -2.21
CA PHE A 171 27.72 -8.01 -2.81
C PHE A 171 29.04 -7.24 -2.86
N ALA A 172 29.16 -6.39 -3.88
CA ALA A 172 30.38 -5.63 -4.13
C ALA A 172 30.56 -4.57 -3.03
N LEU A 173 31.73 -4.57 -2.43
CA LEU A 173 32.26 -3.52 -1.56
C LEU A 173 33.06 -2.48 -2.36
N TRP A 174 33.77 -2.94 -3.39
CA TRP A 174 34.56 -2.14 -4.32
C TRP A 174 34.37 -2.68 -5.73
N LYS A 175 34.15 -1.82 -6.72
CA LYS A 175 34.06 -2.19 -8.14
C LYS A 175 35.23 -1.59 -8.90
N PHE A 176 35.92 -2.37 -9.72
CA PHE A 176 36.97 -1.82 -10.60
C PHE A 176 36.34 -0.96 -11.69
N SER A 177 36.94 0.21 -11.92
CA SER A 177 36.42 1.18 -12.88
C SER A 177 36.92 0.86 -14.28
N LYS A 178 36.03 1.03 -15.28
CA LYS A 178 36.43 0.97 -16.69
C LYS A 178 37.18 2.25 -17.09
N PRO A 179 37.95 2.24 -18.20
CA PRO A 179 38.57 3.45 -18.72
C PRO A 179 37.56 4.57 -18.94
N GLY A 180 37.82 5.75 -18.36
CA GLY A 180 36.95 6.92 -18.46
C GLY A 180 35.86 7.03 -17.38
N GLU A 181 35.65 6.01 -16.55
CA GLU A 181 34.77 6.09 -15.39
C GLU A 181 35.46 6.78 -14.18
N PRO A 182 34.69 7.37 -13.25
CA PRO A 182 35.25 7.87 -11.99
C PRO A 182 35.99 6.75 -11.25
N SER A 183 37.17 7.06 -10.73
CA SER A 183 38.07 6.07 -10.15
C SER A 183 38.97 6.66 -9.08
N TRP A 184 39.21 5.88 -8.03
CA TRP A 184 40.09 6.18 -6.90
C TRP A 184 41.11 5.05 -6.73
N PRO A 185 42.32 5.35 -6.26
CA PRO A 185 43.32 4.33 -5.97
C PRO A 185 42.89 3.51 -4.74
N ALA A 186 43.08 2.19 -4.81
CA ALA A 186 42.87 1.27 -3.70
C ALA A 186 43.88 0.09 -3.79
N PRO A 187 44.16 -0.61 -2.67
CA PRO A 187 45.13 -1.72 -2.64
C PRO A 187 44.86 -2.84 -3.65
N TRP A 188 43.59 -3.02 -4.05
CA TRP A 188 43.16 -4.07 -4.97
C TRP A 188 43.17 -3.66 -6.44
N GLY A 189 43.37 -2.37 -6.73
CA GLY A 189 43.20 -1.79 -8.06
C GLY A 189 42.27 -0.57 -8.04
N ALA A 190 42.47 0.32 -9.02
CA ALA A 190 41.68 1.54 -9.14
C ALA A 190 40.20 1.22 -9.39
N GLY A 191 39.31 1.90 -8.69
CA GLY A 191 37.89 1.60 -8.73
C GLY A 191 37.05 2.60 -7.95
N ARG A 192 35.89 2.15 -7.49
CA ARG A 192 34.93 2.96 -6.74
C ARG A 192 34.18 2.11 -5.72
N PRO A 193 33.65 2.72 -4.65
CA PRO A 193 32.93 1.98 -3.63
C PRO A 193 31.62 1.38 -4.17
N GLY A 194 31.20 0.27 -3.55
CA GLY A 194 29.85 -0.25 -3.68
C GLY A 194 28.86 0.58 -2.87
N TRP A 195 27.61 0.62 -3.34
CA TRP A 195 26.53 1.46 -2.79
C TRP A 195 26.30 1.30 -1.28
N HIS A 196 26.54 0.12 -0.71
CA HIS A 196 26.29 -0.13 0.71
C HIS A 196 27.39 0.42 1.63
N SER A 197 28.63 0.49 1.16
CA SER A 197 29.79 0.84 2.00
C SER A 197 29.76 2.29 2.46
N GLU A 198 29.20 3.17 1.63
CA GLU A 198 29.14 4.60 1.90
C GLU A 198 28.34 4.91 3.17
N CYS A 199 27.14 4.32 3.32
CA CYS A 199 26.26 4.56 4.45
C CYS A 199 26.85 4.03 5.75
N VAL A 200 27.58 2.91 5.70
CA VAL A 200 28.24 2.35 6.88
C VAL A 200 29.30 3.30 7.41
N VAL A 201 30.20 3.77 6.54
CA VAL A 201 31.28 4.67 6.92
C VAL A 201 30.73 6.01 7.40
N MET A 202 29.88 6.67 6.60
CA MET A 202 29.38 8.01 6.93
C MET A 202 28.56 8.02 8.22
N SER A 203 27.71 7.02 8.44
CA SER A 203 26.90 6.93 9.66
C SER A 203 27.75 6.68 10.90
N LEU A 204 28.74 5.78 10.84
CA LEU A 204 29.59 5.46 11.97
C LEU A 204 30.57 6.60 12.32
N GLU A 205 31.12 7.30 11.31
CA GLU A 205 32.00 8.46 11.56
C GLU A 205 31.22 9.63 12.17
N LEU A 206 30.01 9.92 11.70
CA LEU A 206 29.25 11.08 12.16
C LEU A 206 28.47 10.84 13.46
N LEU A 207 27.88 9.65 13.62
CA LEU A 207 27.00 9.33 14.76
C LEU A 207 27.64 8.38 15.77
N GLY A 208 28.69 7.65 15.40
CA GLY A 208 29.34 6.64 16.24
C GLY A 208 28.61 5.30 16.27
N GLU A 209 29.29 4.26 16.75
CA GLU A 209 28.73 2.92 16.87
C GLU A 209 27.53 2.85 17.84
N GLY A 210 26.51 2.10 17.44
CA GLY A 210 25.29 1.95 18.23
C GLY A 210 24.48 3.25 18.32
N PHE A 211 24.45 4.04 17.23
CA PHE A 211 23.58 5.20 17.12
C PHE A 211 22.09 4.78 17.14
N ASP A 212 21.22 5.76 17.37
CA ASP A 212 19.87 5.47 17.86
C ASP A 212 18.95 4.90 16.80
N LEU A 213 18.86 5.58 15.64
CA LEU A 213 17.86 5.25 14.63
C LEU A 213 18.42 5.33 13.22
N HIS A 214 18.21 4.27 12.44
CA HIS A 214 18.53 4.22 11.03
C HIS A 214 17.25 4.10 10.18
N CYS A 215 17.13 4.97 9.18
CA CYS A 215 15.89 5.28 8.48
C CYS A 215 16.02 5.12 6.96
N GLY A 216 14.93 4.71 6.30
CA GLY A 216 14.89 4.61 4.83
C GLY A 216 13.53 4.19 4.28
N GLY A 217 13.42 4.04 2.95
CA GLY A 217 12.23 3.43 2.34
C GLY A 217 12.13 1.94 2.67
N ALA A 218 10.93 1.35 2.59
CA ALA A 218 10.76 -0.10 2.78
C ALA A 218 11.58 -0.96 1.80
N ASP A 219 11.87 -0.43 0.61
CA ASP A 219 12.77 -1.05 -0.37
C ASP A 219 14.25 -1.03 0.04
N LEU A 220 14.65 -0.13 0.95
CA LEU A 220 16.02 -0.12 1.45
C LEU A 220 16.24 -1.16 2.54
N ARG A 221 15.19 -1.72 3.16
CA ARG A 221 15.34 -2.81 4.14
C ARG A 221 16.17 -3.96 3.60
N PHE A 222 15.92 -4.34 2.34
CA PHE A 222 16.69 -5.34 1.64
C PHE A 222 16.82 -4.98 0.15
N PRO A 223 18.04 -5.03 -0.44
CA PRO A 223 19.28 -5.49 0.19
C PRO A 223 20.04 -4.43 0.99
N HIS A 224 19.70 -3.14 0.85
CA HIS A 224 20.60 -2.05 1.25
C HIS A 224 20.97 -2.04 2.75
N HIS A 225 20.01 -1.88 3.64
CA HIS A 225 20.22 -1.81 5.10
C HIS A 225 20.68 -3.14 5.69
N GLU A 226 20.25 -4.26 5.11
CA GLU A 226 20.76 -5.59 5.45
C GLU A 226 22.27 -5.68 5.19
N ASN A 227 22.71 -5.19 4.02
CA ASN A 227 24.12 -5.15 3.62
C ASN A 227 24.95 -4.14 4.43
N GLU A 228 24.35 -3.03 4.84
CA GLU A 228 24.99 -2.10 5.77
C GLU A 228 25.23 -2.75 7.14
N ARG A 229 24.20 -3.40 7.71
CA ARG A 229 24.32 -4.14 8.95
C ARG A 229 25.37 -5.24 8.82
N ALA A 230 25.37 -5.97 7.70
CA ALA A 230 26.27 -7.08 7.44
C ALA A 230 27.75 -6.65 7.48
N GLN A 231 28.08 -5.52 6.87
CA GLN A 231 29.44 -4.96 6.92
C GLN A 231 29.84 -4.57 8.34
N ALA A 232 28.95 -3.90 9.09
CA ALA A 232 29.23 -3.53 10.48
C ALA A 232 29.44 -4.76 11.38
N VAL A 233 28.62 -5.81 11.21
CA VAL A 233 28.74 -7.08 11.93
C VAL A 233 30.04 -7.81 11.57
N ALA A 234 30.41 -7.87 10.28
CA ALA A 234 31.67 -8.46 9.83
C ALA A 234 32.90 -7.73 10.41
N LEU A 235 32.80 -6.41 10.63
CA LEU A 235 33.81 -5.61 11.33
C LEU A 235 33.81 -5.83 12.85
N GLY A 236 32.84 -6.55 13.41
CA GLY A 236 32.65 -6.71 14.85
C GLY A 236 32.18 -5.43 15.55
N ARG A 237 31.51 -4.53 14.82
CA ARG A 237 31.03 -3.23 15.29
C ARG A 237 29.53 -3.23 15.54
N ARG A 238 29.06 -2.36 16.44
CA ARG A 238 27.62 -2.10 16.57
C ARG A 238 27.19 -1.06 15.53
N PHE A 239 26.04 -1.26 14.90
CA PHE A 239 25.50 -0.34 13.90
C PHE A 239 24.43 0.58 14.48
N ALA A 240 23.15 0.38 14.14
CA ALA A 240 22.01 1.12 14.68
C ALA A 240 21.24 0.28 15.71
N ARG A 241 20.67 0.95 16.74
CA ARG A 241 19.81 0.31 17.75
C ARG A 241 18.41 0.02 17.22
N HIS A 242 17.86 0.98 16.47
CA HIS A 242 16.52 0.90 15.90
C HIS A 242 16.55 1.14 14.39
N TRP A 243 15.57 0.56 13.71
CA TRP A 243 15.37 0.69 12.27
C TRP A 243 13.94 1.12 12.00
N MET A 244 13.77 2.10 11.12
CA MET A 244 12.47 2.62 10.73
C MET A 244 12.37 2.68 9.21
N HIS A 245 11.27 2.14 8.66
CA HIS A 245 11.03 2.12 7.23
C HIS A 245 9.64 2.63 6.88
N ASN A 246 9.53 3.59 5.96
CA ASN A 246 8.25 4.07 5.47
C ASN A 246 7.70 3.19 4.34
N GLY A 247 6.36 3.10 4.24
CA GLY A 247 5.67 2.39 3.18
C GLY A 247 5.83 3.02 1.80
N PHE A 248 5.42 2.30 0.76
CA PHE A 248 5.52 2.75 -0.63
C PHE A 248 4.45 3.75 -1.04
N VAL A 249 4.78 4.59 -2.02
CA VAL A 249 3.75 5.28 -2.80
C VAL A 249 3.22 4.32 -3.86
N VAL A 250 1.90 4.17 -3.91
CA VAL A 250 1.19 3.25 -4.81
C VAL A 250 0.18 4.01 -5.66
N ASP A 251 -0.21 3.42 -6.79
CA ASP A 251 -1.25 3.93 -7.68
C ASP A 251 -2.67 3.59 -7.18
N ALA A 252 -3.69 3.89 -8.00
CA ALA A 252 -5.10 3.65 -7.67
C ALA A 252 -5.41 2.16 -7.50
N GLU A 253 -4.75 1.31 -8.29
CA GLU A 253 -4.83 -0.14 -8.28
C GLU A 253 -4.06 -0.77 -7.09
N GLY A 254 -3.19 0.01 -6.44
CA GLY A 254 -2.39 -0.40 -5.29
C GLY A 254 -1.05 -1.01 -5.68
N GLU A 255 -0.63 -0.88 -6.94
CA GLU A 255 0.68 -1.28 -7.43
C GLU A 255 1.71 -0.19 -7.09
N LYS A 256 2.99 -0.58 -6.94
CA LYS A 256 4.07 0.40 -6.78
C LYS A 256 4.06 1.33 -7.99
N MET A 257 3.99 2.63 -7.75
CA MET A 257 3.81 3.60 -8.82
C MET A 257 4.94 3.47 -9.85
N SER A 258 4.58 2.99 -11.04
CA SER A 258 5.46 2.81 -12.19
C SER A 258 4.98 3.59 -13.43
N LYS A 259 3.83 4.25 -13.33
CA LYS A 259 3.19 5.08 -14.37
C LYS A 259 2.76 6.41 -13.76
N SER A 260 2.86 7.47 -14.56
CA SER A 260 2.57 8.86 -14.15
C SER A 260 1.10 9.08 -13.78
N LEU A 261 0.84 10.01 -12.87
CA LEU A 261 -0.50 10.48 -12.54
C LEU A 261 -0.93 11.52 -13.59
N GLY A 262 -1.41 11.07 -14.75
CA GLY A 262 -1.63 11.97 -15.89
C GLY A 262 -0.31 12.64 -16.32
N ASN A 263 -0.26 13.98 -16.29
CA ASN A 263 0.93 14.78 -16.60
C ASN A 263 1.91 14.94 -15.41
N VAL A 264 1.59 14.44 -14.21
CA VAL A 264 2.51 14.46 -13.06
C VAL A 264 3.39 13.22 -13.14
N ALA A 265 4.61 13.37 -13.68
CA ALA A 265 5.58 12.31 -13.80
C ALA A 265 6.49 12.19 -12.57
N ASN A 266 6.73 13.28 -11.86
CA ASN A 266 7.64 13.33 -10.72
C ASN A 266 7.17 14.30 -9.62
N LEU A 267 7.96 14.46 -8.55
CA LEU A 267 7.59 15.30 -7.41
C LEU A 267 7.50 16.78 -7.80
N ILE A 268 8.40 17.27 -8.66
CA ILE A 268 8.45 18.66 -9.10
C ILE A 268 7.14 19.02 -9.80
N ASP A 269 6.67 18.17 -10.73
CA ASP A 269 5.43 18.40 -11.45
C ASP A 269 4.22 18.51 -10.50
N LEU A 270 4.22 17.77 -9.38
CA LEU A 270 3.18 17.85 -8.36
C LEU A 270 3.27 19.19 -7.60
N LEU A 271 4.47 19.61 -7.23
CA LEU A 271 4.70 20.87 -6.51
C LEU A 271 4.43 22.10 -7.39
N ASP A 272 4.53 21.98 -8.70
CA ASP A 272 4.21 23.05 -9.66
C ASP A 272 2.68 23.20 -9.84
N GLN A 273 1.92 22.12 -9.61
CA GLN A 273 0.46 22.08 -9.81
C GLN A 273 -0.35 22.30 -8.53
N TYR A 274 0.21 21.95 -7.38
CA TYR A 274 -0.50 21.97 -6.10
C TYR A 274 0.31 22.69 -5.02
N ASP A 275 -0.39 23.22 -4.02
CA ASP A 275 0.24 23.67 -2.77
C ASP A 275 1.06 22.50 -2.16
N PRO A 276 2.38 22.65 -1.95
CA PRO A 276 3.21 21.61 -1.33
C PRO A 276 2.68 21.08 0.01
N ARG A 277 1.98 21.91 0.78
CA ARG A 277 1.35 21.52 2.05
C ARG A 277 0.24 20.48 1.85
N ALA A 278 -0.41 20.45 0.69
CA ALA A 278 -1.41 19.43 0.37
C ALA A 278 -0.78 18.02 0.28
N TYR A 279 0.46 17.92 -0.21
CA TYR A 279 1.18 16.65 -0.20
C TYR A 279 1.53 16.21 1.22
N ARG A 280 2.04 17.12 2.06
CA ARG A 280 2.25 16.84 3.50
C ARG A 280 0.96 16.41 4.20
N MET A 281 -0.15 17.12 3.96
CA MET A 281 -1.48 16.79 4.49
C MET A 281 -1.91 15.37 4.09
N LEU A 282 -1.77 15.01 2.81
CA LEU A 282 -2.10 13.66 2.33
C LEU A 282 -1.32 12.58 3.08
N LEU A 283 -0.02 12.79 3.26
CA LEU A 283 0.84 11.83 3.95
C LEU A 283 0.50 11.72 5.45
N LEU A 284 0.16 12.83 6.11
CA LEU A 284 -0.24 12.82 7.52
C LEU A 284 -1.52 11.98 7.75
N GLN A 285 -2.42 11.91 6.77
CA GLN A 285 -3.67 11.15 6.86
C GLN A 285 -3.49 9.62 6.73
N THR A 286 -2.28 9.15 6.43
CA THR A 286 -1.96 7.72 6.29
C THR A 286 -0.79 7.34 7.20
N HIS A 287 -0.93 6.26 7.96
CA HIS A 287 0.17 5.78 8.80
C HIS A 287 1.46 5.57 7.99
N TYR A 288 2.61 6.01 8.52
CA TYR A 288 3.86 6.09 7.74
C TYR A 288 4.34 4.74 7.18
N ARG A 289 3.98 3.63 7.82
CA ARG A 289 4.30 2.25 7.40
C ARG A 289 3.37 1.70 6.30
N SER A 290 2.19 2.27 6.14
CA SER A 290 1.18 1.79 5.20
C SER A 290 1.44 2.31 3.79
N PRO A 291 1.15 1.55 2.72
CA PRO A 291 1.17 2.11 1.37
C PRO A 291 0.25 3.32 1.26
N VAL A 292 0.68 4.38 0.55
CA VAL A 292 -0.11 5.60 0.36
C VAL A 292 -0.46 5.75 -1.11
N LYS A 293 -1.75 5.98 -1.38
CA LYS A 293 -2.24 6.23 -2.72
C LYS A 293 -2.12 7.72 -3.02
N VAL A 294 -1.32 8.06 -4.02
CA VAL A 294 -1.23 9.44 -4.52
C VAL A 294 -1.95 9.51 -5.85
N GLY A 295 -3.19 9.99 -5.77
CA GLY A 295 -4.10 10.19 -6.89
C GLY A 295 -4.61 11.63 -6.92
N ARG A 296 -5.15 12.09 -8.06
CA ARG A 296 -5.74 13.43 -8.18
C ARG A 296 -6.83 13.64 -7.13
N ASP A 297 -7.75 12.68 -7.00
CA ASP A 297 -8.84 12.73 -6.01
C ASP A 297 -8.33 12.88 -4.57
N ASN A 298 -7.25 12.18 -4.21
CA ASN A 298 -6.66 12.20 -2.88
C ASN A 298 -5.92 13.52 -2.60
N ILE A 299 -5.21 14.05 -3.59
CA ILE A 299 -4.55 15.36 -3.48
C ILE A 299 -5.60 16.47 -3.40
N ASP A 300 -6.63 16.45 -4.25
CA ASP A 300 -7.72 17.42 -4.24
C ASP A 300 -8.48 17.41 -2.89
N ALA A 301 -8.70 16.22 -2.32
CA ALA A 301 -9.25 16.09 -0.97
C ALA A 301 -8.33 16.71 0.10
N SER A 302 -7.02 16.55 -0.05
CA SER A 302 -6.02 17.12 0.86
C SER A 302 -5.93 18.64 0.75
N VAL A 303 -6.08 19.20 -0.46
CA VAL A 303 -6.21 20.65 -0.69
C VAL A 303 -7.43 21.20 0.05
N LYS A 304 -8.59 20.54 -0.07
CA LYS A 304 -9.81 20.96 0.65
C LYS A 304 -9.64 20.88 2.17
N ALA A 305 -9.04 19.80 2.67
CA ALA A 305 -8.77 19.63 4.09
C ALA A 305 -7.82 20.73 4.63
N LEU A 306 -6.79 21.08 3.86
CA LEU A 306 -5.87 22.16 4.19
C LEU A 306 -6.58 23.52 4.20
N ALA A 307 -7.41 23.82 3.18
CA ALA A 307 -8.18 25.06 3.14
C ALA A 307 -9.12 25.22 4.34
N GLY A 308 -9.69 24.11 4.84
CA GLY A 308 -10.48 24.11 6.07
C GLY A 308 -9.66 24.47 7.31
N LEU A 309 -8.40 23.99 7.41
CA LEU A 309 -7.50 24.37 8.51
C LEU A 309 -7.03 25.82 8.40
N ASP A 310 -6.72 26.30 7.20
CA ASP A 310 -6.33 27.71 6.97
C ASP A 310 -7.50 28.65 7.31
N SER A 311 -8.74 28.25 6.97
CA SER A 311 -9.95 29.01 7.33
C SER A 311 -10.17 29.04 8.84
N PHE A 312 -9.97 27.92 9.53
CA PHE A 312 -10.01 27.86 10.99
C PHE A 312 -8.90 28.72 11.62
N ALA A 313 -7.69 28.69 11.08
CA ALA A 313 -6.58 29.49 11.56
C ALA A 313 -6.86 30.99 11.45
N ALA A 314 -7.40 31.45 10.32
CA ALA A 314 -7.83 32.83 10.15
C ALA A 314 -8.96 33.23 11.12
N ARG A 315 -9.96 32.36 11.28
CA ARG A 315 -11.09 32.60 12.19
C ARG A 315 -10.68 32.68 13.66
N SER A 316 -9.68 31.89 14.07
CA SER A 316 -9.21 31.82 15.46
C SER A 316 -8.01 32.73 15.76
N GLU A 317 -7.56 33.54 14.79
CA GLU A 317 -6.35 34.35 14.90
C GLU A 317 -6.39 35.29 16.11
N SER A 318 -7.49 36.03 16.30
CA SER A 318 -7.64 36.97 17.42
C SER A 318 -7.57 36.31 18.81
N LEU A 319 -7.92 35.02 18.90
CA LEU A 319 -7.91 34.28 20.15
C LEU A 319 -6.52 33.87 20.60
N VAL A 320 -5.57 33.79 19.68
CA VAL A 320 -4.21 33.31 19.93
C VAL A 320 -3.13 34.34 19.58
N ALA A 321 -3.50 35.49 19.00
CA ALA A 321 -2.57 36.51 18.50
C ALA A 321 -1.64 37.08 19.58
N SER A 322 -2.08 37.12 20.85
CA SER A 322 -1.23 37.56 21.95
C SER A 322 -0.12 36.57 22.30
N GLY A 323 -0.20 35.32 21.85
CA GLY A 323 0.71 34.24 22.24
C GLY A 323 0.55 33.78 23.70
N GLU A 324 -0.39 34.36 24.45
CA GLU A 324 -0.64 34.04 25.86
C GLU A 324 -1.61 32.87 26.04
N ALA A 325 -2.34 32.50 24.98
CA ALA A 325 -3.29 31.40 25.02
C ALA A 325 -2.56 30.07 25.26
N THR A 326 -2.81 29.48 26.43
CA THR A 326 -2.24 28.16 26.78
C THR A 326 -3.04 27.06 26.08
N PRO A 327 -2.39 26.15 25.33
CA PRO A 327 -3.02 25.00 24.71
C PRO A 327 -3.79 24.13 25.72
N ASP A 328 -4.94 23.61 25.30
CA ASP A 328 -5.71 22.63 26.08
C ASP A 328 -4.83 21.41 26.41
N ALA A 329 -4.51 21.24 27.69
CA ALA A 329 -3.59 20.23 28.17
C ALA A 329 -4.06 18.79 27.90
N GLU A 330 -5.37 18.53 27.96
CA GLU A 330 -5.91 17.19 27.70
C GLU A 330 -5.75 16.83 26.21
N VAL A 331 -6.01 17.78 25.32
CA VAL A 331 -5.82 17.60 23.87
C VAL A 331 -4.34 17.34 23.57
N VAL A 332 -3.43 18.12 24.14
CA VAL A 332 -1.98 17.96 23.92
C VAL A 332 -1.47 16.61 24.46
N VAL A 333 -1.94 16.17 25.63
CA VAL A 333 -1.60 14.85 26.19
C VAL A 333 -2.12 13.72 25.30
N ARG A 334 -3.35 13.83 24.78
CA ARG A 334 -3.91 12.84 23.85
C ARG A 334 -3.17 12.81 22.52
N PHE A 335 -2.75 13.96 22.01
CA PHE A 335 -1.92 14.06 20.81
C PHE A 335 -0.59 13.36 21.02
N ARG A 336 0.10 13.64 22.13
CA ARG A 336 1.36 12.98 22.49
C ARG A 336 1.19 11.47 22.59
N ALA A 337 0.18 11.00 23.31
CA ALA A 337 -0.08 9.56 23.45
C ALA A 337 -0.36 8.88 22.09
N THR A 338 -0.99 9.60 21.16
CA THR A 338 -1.24 9.10 19.80
C THR A 338 0.06 9.02 18.99
N MET A 339 0.87 10.08 19.02
CA MET A 339 2.12 10.14 18.27
C MET A 339 3.22 9.22 18.86
N ASP A 340 3.23 9.00 20.18
CA ASP A 340 4.11 8.04 20.85
C ASP A 340 3.79 6.58 20.48
N ASN A 341 2.57 6.33 20.00
CA ASN A 341 2.17 5.04 19.44
C ASN A 341 2.60 4.93 17.96
N ASP A 342 3.90 4.72 17.73
CA ASP A 342 4.48 4.47 16.39
C ASP A 342 4.21 5.58 15.36
N LEU A 343 4.25 6.86 15.79
CA LEU A 343 4.03 8.02 14.92
C LEU A 343 2.68 7.95 14.18
N ASP A 344 1.59 7.69 14.92
CA ASP A 344 0.23 7.54 14.37
C ASP A 344 -0.38 8.87 13.92
N THR A 345 0.18 9.42 12.83
CA THR A 345 -0.24 10.70 12.25
C THR A 345 -1.69 10.67 11.79
N ALA A 346 -2.22 9.52 11.37
CA ALA A 346 -3.58 9.40 10.88
C ALA A 346 -4.60 9.70 12.00
N ASN A 347 -4.41 9.08 13.17
CA ASN A 347 -5.24 9.37 14.34
C ASN A 347 -4.94 10.75 14.94
N ALA A 348 -3.70 11.24 14.85
CA ALA A 348 -3.37 12.61 15.24
C ALA A 348 -4.12 13.64 14.38
N MET A 349 -4.22 13.43 13.06
CA MET A 349 -5.03 14.27 12.18
C MET A 349 -6.53 14.19 12.50
N ALA A 350 -7.04 13.01 12.83
CA ALA A 350 -8.43 12.86 13.27
C ALA A 350 -8.72 13.67 14.55
N LEU A 351 -7.78 13.66 15.51
CA LEU A 351 -7.83 14.48 16.73
C LEU A 351 -7.76 15.98 16.42
N ILE A 352 -6.91 16.41 15.48
CA ILE A 352 -6.83 17.81 15.04
C ILE A 352 -8.18 18.26 14.48
N PHE A 353 -8.77 17.52 13.53
CA PHE A 353 -10.07 17.90 12.96
C PHE A 353 -11.21 17.86 13.97
N ASP A 354 -11.17 16.95 14.95
CA ASP A 354 -12.13 16.94 16.05
C ASP A 354 -11.99 18.17 16.95
N THR A 355 -10.75 18.55 17.27
CA THR A 355 -10.45 19.74 18.06
C THR A 355 -10.86 21.01 17.32
N VAL A 356 -10.66 21.09 16.01
CA VAL A 356 -11.16 22.19 15.15
C VAL A 356 -12.69 22.32 15.24
N ARG A 357 -13.43 21.20 15.19
CA ARG A 357 -14.90 21.24 15.33
C ARG A 357 -15.32 21.78 16.70
N ARG A 358 -14.70 21.27 17.77
CA ARG A 358 -14.96 21.71 19.15
C ARG A 358 -14.62 23.20 19.33
N ALA A 359 -13.48 23.64 18.80
CA ALA A 359 -13.05 25.03 18.83
C ALA A 359 -14.05 25.93 18.09
N ASN A 360 -14.49 25.57 16.87
CA ASN A 360 -15.50 26.36 16.14
C ASN A 360 -16.81 26.48 16.94
N THR A 361 -17.29 25.40 17.54
CA THR A 361 -18.49 25.44 18.41
C THR A 361 -18.27 26.34 19.63
N ALA A 362 -17.08 26.31 20.24
CA ALA A 362 -16.73 27.19 21.35
C ALA A 362 -16.64 28.67 20.92
N ILE A 363 -16.17 28.95 19.70
CA ILE A 363 -16.16 30.31 19.14
C ILE A 363 -17.59 30.81 18.93
N ASP A 364 -18.46 29.99 18.34
CA ASP A 364 -19.87 30.35 18.08
C ASP A 364 -20.65 30.63 19.37
N SER A 365 -20.30 29.95 20.46
CA SER A 365 -20.95 30.11 21.77
C SER A 365 -20.23 31.06 22.72
N GLU A 366 -19.17 31.75 22.25
CA GLU A 366 -18.30 32.61 23.06
C GLU A 366 -17.78 31.91 24.35
N SER A 367 -17.55 30.61 24.26
CA SER A 367 -17.02 29.80 25.37
C SER A 367 -15.55 30.15 25.67
N PRO A 368 -15.14 30.18 26.95
CA PRO A 368 -13.73 30.36 27.33
C PRO A 368 -12.82 29.26 26.79
N ASP A 369 -13.36 28.10 26.40
CA ASP A 369 -12.60 26.98 25.83
C ASP A 369 -12.09 27.26 24.40
N ALA A 370 -12.60 28.30 23.73
CA ALA A 370 -12.26 28.60 22.34
C ALA A 370 -10.75 28.85 22.15
N ALA A 371 -10.14 29.67 23.01
CA ALA A 371 -8.73 30.02 22.91
C ALA A 371 -7.79 28.83 23.21
N PRO A 372 -7.97 28.06 24.29
CA PRO A 372 -7.16 26.86 24.55
C PRO A 372 -7.25 25.80 23.45
N LEU A 373 -8.43 25.56 22.88
CA LEU A 373 -8.62 24.59 21.80
C LEU A 373 -7.96 25.06 20.50
N ALA A 374 -8.06 26.36 20.17
CA ALA A 374 -7.37 26.93 19.02
C ALA A 374 -5.84 26.89 19.16
N ALA A 375 -5.32 27.19 20.36
CA ALA A 375 -3.90 27.07 20.66
C ALA A 375 -3.41 25.62 20.54
N ALA A 376 -4.19 24.64 21.02
CA ALA A 376 -3.87 23.21 20.88
C ALA A 376 -3.82 22.76 19.41
N VAL A 377 -4.74 23.20 18.55
CA VAL A 377 -4.68 22.90 17.10
C VAL A 377 -3.38 23.43 16.49
N ARG A 378 -3.01 24.68 16.78
CA ARG A 378 -1.77 25.29 16.26
C ARG A 378 -0.52 24.57 16.76
N GLU A 379 -0.51 24.16 18.02
CA GLU A 379 0.60 23.39 18.59
C GLU A 379 0.75 22.02 17.90
N MET A 380 -0.34 21.26 17.77
CA MET A 380 -0.32 19.96 17.08
C MET A 380 0.12 20.08 15.62
N CYS A 381 -0.39 21.07 14.89
CA CYS A 381 0.04 21.34 13.51
C CYS A 381 1.53 21.71 13.43
N THR A 382 2.04 22.49 14.39
CA THR A 382 3.46 22.85 14.49
C THR A 382 4.34 21.63 14.72
N ALA A 383 3.94 20.73 15.63
CA ALA A 383 4.64 19.48 15.90
C ALA A 383 4.74 18.56 14.67
N LEU A 384 3.76 18.63 13.77
CA LEU A 384 3.73 17.89 12.50
C LEU A 384 4.41 18.64 11.33
N GLY A 385 4.89 19.87 11.55
CA GLY A 385 5.41 20.72 10.49
C GLY A 385 4.34 21.17 9.48
N LEU A 386 3.07 21.11 9.83
CA LEU A 386 1.98 21.57 8.98
C LEU A 386 1.73 23.05 9.27
N GLU A 387 2.28 23.93 8.44
CA GLU A 387 2.08 25.37 8.57
C GLU A 387 0.67 25.76 8.14
N LEU A 388 -0.08 26.32 9.09
CA LEU A 388 -1.39 26.90 8.85
C LEU A 388 -1.18 28.28 8.23
N GLY A 389 -1.79 28.49 7.07
CA GLY A 389 -1.82 29.81 6.45
C GLY A 389 -2.61 30.76 7.32
N SER A 390 -2.16 32.02 7.40
CA SER A 390 -3.10 33.12 7.55
C SER A 390 -3.89 33.09 6.25
N GLY A 391 -5.06 32.44 6.22
CA GLY A 391 -5.92 32.50 5.03
C GLY A 391 -5.96 33.95 4.57
N GLN A 392 -5.81 34.22 3.28
CA GLN A 392 -6.17 35.53 2.76
C GLN A 392 -7.55 35.81 3.33
N ARG A 393 -7.64 36.81 4.22
CA ARG A 393 -8.91 37.25 4.77
C ARG A 393 -9.72 37.57 3.53
N VAL A 394 -10.69 36.72 3.22
CA VAL A 394 -11.57 37.02 2.11
C VAL A 394 -12.19 38.35 2.47
N ASN A 395 -12.12 39.33 1.56
CA ASN A 395 -12.63 40.67 1.81
C ASN A 395 -14.05 40.54 2.37
N ASP A 396 -14.39 41.27 3.44
CA ASP A 396 -15.71 41.20 4.08
C ASP A 396 -16.83 41.43 3.04
N ASP A 397 -16.59 42.26 2.03
CA ASP A 397 -17.50 42.49 0.90
C ASP A 397 -17.64 41.25 -0.01
N GLU A 398 -16.54 40.54 -0.25
CA GLU A 398 -16.50 39.32 -1.07
C GLU A 398 -17.13 38.13 -0.34
N PHE A 399 -16.93 38.04 0.98
CA PHE A 399 -17.61 37.06 1.83
C PHE A 399 -19.11 37.35 1.93
N ALA A 400 -19.52 38.62 2.12
CA ALA A 400 -20.92 39.01 2.13
C ALA A 400 -21.63 38.68 0.81
N ALA A 401 -20.97 38.94 -0.33
CA ALA A 401 -21.48 38.58 -1.65
C ALA A 401 -21.60 37.07 -1.86
N ALA A 402 -20.63 36.28 -1.38
CA ALA A 402 -20.71 34.81 -1.41
C ALA A 402 -21.82 34.29 -0.49
N GLN A 403 -22.00 34.90 0.68
CA GLN A 403 -23.05 34.54 1.63
C GLN A 403 -24.45 34.84 1.06
N GLU A 404 -24.65 35.98 0.41
CA GLU A 404 -25.91 36.33 -0.25
C GLU A 404 -26.24 35.31 -1.35
N LYS A 405 -25.25 34.92 -2.15
CA LYS A 405 -25.41 33.87 -3.18
C LYS A 405 -25.69 32.49 -2.58
N ALA A 406 -25.08 32.16 -1.44
CA ALA A 406 -25.37 30.91 -0.74
C ALA A 406 -26.80 30.88 -0.19
N VAL A 407 -27.29 31.98 0.37
CA VAL A 407 -28.69 32.13 0.82
C VAL A 407 -29.65 32.02 -0.37
N ALA A 408 -29.34 32.67 -1.50
CA ALA A 408 -30.12 32.57 -2.73
C ALA A 408 -30.13 31.15 -3.31
N LEU A 409 -29.02 30.43 -3.20
CA LEU A 409 -28.90 29.02 -3.59
C LEU A 409 -29.80 28.15 -2.72
N ASP A 410 -29.81 28.34 -1.40
CA ASP A 410 -30.68 27.61 -0.49
C ASP A 410 -32.17 27.93 -0.73
N ALA A 411 -32.51 29.19 -1.00
CA ALA A 411 -33.86 29.59 -1.39
C ALA A 411 -34.31 28.93 -2.72
N ALA A 412 -33.43 28.90 -3.73
CA ALA A 412 -33.69 28.21 -5.00
C ALA A 412 -33.91 26.71 -4.80
N ARG A 413 -33.12 26.06 -3.94
CA ARG A 413 -33.31 24.63 -3.59
C ARG A 413 -34.60 24.39 -2.82
N ALA A 414 -34.96 25.25 -1.88
CA ALA A 414 -36.22 25.17 -1.14
C ALA A 414 -37.43 25.31 -2.08
N ALA A 415 -37.33 26.16 -3.10
CA ALA A 415 -38.32 26.34 -4.15
C ALA A 415 -38.28 25.23 -5.24
N LYS A 416 -37.36 24.26 -5.14
CA LYS A 416 -37.10 23.21 -6.15
C LYS A 416 -36.70 23.74 -7.54
N ASP A 417 -36.17 24.96 -7.61
CA ASP A 417 -35.56 25.53 -8.81
C ASP A 417 -34.10 25.07 -8.91
N PHE A 418 -33.92 23.83 -9.37
CA PHE A 418 -32.59 23.20 -9.45
C PHE A 418 -31.69 23.87 -10.49
N THR A 419 -32.26 24.40 -11.57
CA THR A 419 -31.51 25.12 -12.60
C THR A 419 -30.86 26.38 -12.02
N ARG A 420 -31.60 27.18 -11.24
CA ARG A 420 -31.05 28.35 -10.56
C ARG A 420 -30.07 27.98 -9.45
N ALA A 421 -30.35 26.91 -8.70
CA ALA A 421 -29.45 26.42 -7.66
C ALA A 421 -28.10 25.94 -8.23
N ASP A 422 -28.11 25.29 -9.38
CA ASP A 422 -26.90 24.81 -10.06
C ASP A 422 -26.10 25.97 -10.67
N ALA A 423 -26.78 26.97 -11.24
CA ALA A 423 -26.13 28.20 -11.73
C ALA A 423 -25.43 28.96 -10.59
N LEU A 424 -26.12 29.18 -9.46
CA LEU A 424 -25.53 29.83 -8.28
C LEU A 424 -24.39 29.01 -7.67
N ARG A 425 -24.47 27.67 -7.69
CA ARG A 425 -23.38 26.80 -7.26
C ARG A 425 -22.16 26.96 -8.15
N ALA A 426 -22.36 26.97 -9.48
CA ALA A 426 -21.28 27.14 -10.44
C ALA A 426 -20.59 28.51 -10.30
N GLU A 427 -21.37 29.58 -10.05
CA GLU A 427 -20.83 30.91 -9.79
C GLU A 427 -19.97 30.97 -8.52
N LEU A 428 -20.45 30.37 -7.42
CA LEU A 428 -19.69 30.29 -6.17
C LEU A 428 -18.40 29.47 -6.36
N GLN A 429 -18.48 28.33 -7.05
CA GLN A 429 -17.30 27.50 -7.35
C GLN A 429 -16.29 28.21 -8.26
N ALA A 430 -16.76 28.95 -9.26
CA ALA A 430 -15.90 29.73 -10.16
C ALA A 430 -15.18 30.87 -9.43
N ALA A 431 -15.82 31.45 -8.40
CA ALA A 431 -15.21 32.44 -7.51
C ALA A 431 -14.32 31.82 -6.41
N GLY A 432 -13.99 30.52 -6.50
CA GLY A 432 -13.09 29.84 -5.57
C GLY A 432 -13.75 29.36 -4.27
N TRP A 433 -15.08 29.52 -4.12
CA TRP A 433 -15.80 29.09 -2.93
C TRP A 433 -16.19 27.61 -3.02
N LEU A 434 -15.84 26.85 -1.98
CA LEU A 434 -16.33 25.49 -1.81
C LEU A 434 -17.77 25.53 -1.28
N VAL A 435 -18.73 25.24 -2.16
CA VAL A 435 -20.14 25.12 -1.76
C VAL A 435 -20.40 23.74 -1.15
N GLU A 436 -20.28 23.64 0.17
CA GLU A 436 -20.73 22.46 0.90
C GLU A 436 -22.21 22.61 1.24
N THR A 437 -23.04 21.79 0.61
CA THR A 437 -24.42 21.66 1.05
C THR A 437 -24.43 20.79 2.31
N THR A 438 -24.41 21.41 3.49
CA THR A 438 -24.83 20.71 4.70
C THR A 438 -26.27 20.29 4.47
N LYS A 439 -26.50 19.00 4.23
CA LYS A 439 -27.79 18.43 4.63
C LYS A 439 -27.89 18.78 6.12
N GLN A 440 -28.77 19.73 6.49
CA GLN A 440 -29.44 19.60 7.78
C GLN A 440 -29.78 18.12 7.87
N ARG A 441 -29.34 17.42 8.92
CA ARG A 441 -29.71 16.03 9.15
C ARG A 441 -31.23 15.98 9.31
N GLN A 442 -31.95 16.06 8.19
CA GLN A 442 -33.24 15.43 8.05
C GLN A 442 -32.93 13.99 8.38
N ARG A 443 -33.62 13.50 9.42
CA ARG A 443 -33.72 12.07 9.70
C ARG A 443 -33.85 11.38 8.35
N PRO A 444 -33.01 10.37 8.07
CA PRO A 444 -33.00 9.74 6.75
C PRO A 444 -34.45 9.40 6.39
N THR A 445 -34.90 9.89 5.22
CA THR A 445 -36.26 9.62 4.76
C THR A 445 -36.47 8.11 4.75
N LEU A 446 -37.69 7.65 5.02
CA LEU A 446 -38.01 6.21 5.01
C LEU A 446 -37.47 5.54 3.75
N GLU A 447 -37.60 6.22 2.60
CA GLU A 447 -37.06 5.80 1.31
C GLU A 447 -35.54 5.64 1.30
N SER A 448 -34.78 6.61 1.84
CA SER A 448 -33.31 6.50 1.93
C SER A 448 -32.84 5.41 2.90
N MET A 449 -33.57 5.18 4.00
CA MET A 449 -33.30 4.08 4.93
C MET A 449 -33.60 2.72 4.29
N ILE A 450 -34.69 2.65 3.53
CA ILE A 450 -35.08 1.46 2.76
C ILE A 450 -34.03 1.19 1.69
N LEU A 451 -33.62 2.18 0.90
CA LEU A 451 -32.59 2.04 -0.14
C LEU A 451 -31.24 1.62 0.44
N ALA A 452 -30.82 2.18 1.57
CA ALA A 452 -29.59 1.78 2.24
C ALA A 452 -29.65 0.33 2.75
N LYS A 453 -30.79 -0.08 3.34
CA LYS A 453 -31.01 -1.48 3.74
C LYS A 453 -31.06 -2.43 2.55
N LEU A 454 -31.78 -2.07 1.48
CA LEU A 454 -31.87 -2.84 0.24
C LEU A 454 -30.50 -3.02 -0.40
N ARG A 455 -29.69 -1.95 -0.44
CA ARG A 455 -28.31 -2.01 -0.90
C ARG A 455 -27.47 -2.94 -0.04
N GLY A 456 -27.62 -2.90 1.28
CA GLY A 456 -26.97 -3.85 2.19
C GLY A 456 -27.30 -5.31 1.87
N PHE A 457 -28.57 -5.62 1.55
CA PHE A 457 -28.97 -6.97 1.13
C PHE A 457 -28.40 -7.35 -0.24
N VAL A 458 -28.36 -6.44 -1.21
CA VAL A 458 -27.75 -6.70 -2.52
C VAL A 458 -26.25 -6.95 -2.36
N ASP A 459 -25.54 -6.09 -1.63
CA ASP A 459 -24.10 -6.22 -1.40
C ASP A 459 -23.75 -7.53 -0.69
N LEU A 460 -24.63 -8.02 0.21
CA LEU A 460 -24.46 -9.29 0.92
C LEU A 460 -24.43 -10.50 -0.04
N THR A 461 -25.13 -10.43 -1.17
CA THR A 461 -25.11 -11.49 -2.21
C THR A 461 -23.87 -11.47 -3.10
N ARG A 462 -23.00 -10.46 -2.93
CA ARG A 462 -21.74 -10.26 -3.66
C ARG A 462 -21.86 -10.30 -5.20
N PRO A 463 -22.55 -9.32 -5.83
CA PRO A 463 -22.74 -9.28 -7.29
C PRO A 463 -21.44 -9.40 -8.11
N ARG A 464 -20.34 -8.83 -7.61
CA ARG A 464 -19.00 -8.95 -8.22
C ARG A 464 -18.50 -10.39 -8.36
N GLN A 465 -19.06 -11.35 -7.63
CA GLN A 465 -18.69 -12.77 -7.68
C GLN A 465 -19.62 -13.60 -8.58
N TRP A 466 -20.76 -13.06 -9.01
CA TRP A 466 -21.73 -13.76 -9.85
C TRP A 466 -21.19 -14.22 -11.21
N PRO A 467 -20.28 -13.48 -11.90
CA PRO A 467 -19.73 -13.93 -13.18
C PRO A 467 -19.06 -15.31 -13.13
N LYS A 468 -18.59 -15.77 -11.96
CA LYS A 468 -18.03 -17.12 -11.80
C LYS A 468 -19.04 -18.22 -12.08
N ASN A 469 -20.32 -17.95 -11.87
CA ASN A 469 -21.39 -18.91 -12.09
C ASN A 469 -21.72 -19.06 -13.57
N LEU A 470 -21.19 -18.20 -14.46
CA LEU A 470 -21.28 -18.39 -15.91
C LEU A 470 -20.49 -19.61 -16.41
N LEU A 471 -19.69 -20.25 -15.56
CA LEU A 471 -19.04 -21.51 -15.89
C LEU A 471 -20.02 -22.64 -16.21
N VAL A 472 -21.29 -22.55 -15.80
CA VAL A 472 -22.33 -23.50 -16.24
C VAL A 472 -22.49 -23.54 -17.76
N PHE A 473 -22.06 -22.51 -18.48
CA PHE A 473 -22.08 -22.49 -19.95
C PHE A 473 -20.99 -23.36 -20.57
N ALA A 474 -20.02 -23.85 -19.79
CA ALA A 474 -18.86 -24.57 -20.33
C ALA A 474 -19.25 -25.87 -21.07
N VAL A 475 -20.15 -26.69 -20.52
CA VAL A 475 -20.61 -27.92 -21.19
C VAL A 475 -21.45 -27.62 -22.43
N PRO A 476 -22.49 -26.76 -22.38
CA PRO A 476 -23.26 -26.44 -23.59
C PRO A 476 -22.44 -25.76 -24.69
N LEU A 477 -21.43 -24.96 -24.32
CA LEU A 477 -20.48 -24.36 -25.26
C LEU A 477 -19.61 -25.44 -25.91
N ALA A 478 -19.05 -26.35 -25.11
CA ALA A 478 -18.26 -27.48 -25.58
C ALA A 478 -19.03 -28.40 -26.52
N ALA A 479 -20.32 -28.61 -26.26
CA ALA A 479 -21.20 -29.41 -27.10
C ALA A 479 -21.71 -28.67 -28.35
N GLY A 480 -21.41 -27.38 -28.52
CA GLY A 480 -21.91 -26.58 -29.65
C GLY A 480 -23.42 -26.31 -29.63
N GLN A 481 -24.11 -26.55 -28.51
CA GLN A 481 -25.58 -26.55 -28.42
C GLN A 481 -26.20 -25.22 -27.94
N LEU A 482 -25.40 -24.16 -27.77
CA LEU A 482 -25.90 -22.85 -27.31
C LEU A 482 -26.88 -22.16 -28.27
N GLY A 483 -26.96 -22.61 -29.52
CA GLY A 483 -27.95 -22.11 -30.49
C GLY A 483 -29.39 -22.60 -30.23
N SER A 484 -29.57 -23.63 -29.39
CA SER A 484 -30.89 -24.14 -29.02
C SER A 484 -31.50 -23.30 -27.90
N TRP A 485 -32.70 -22.75 -28.13
CA TRP A 485 -33.41 -21.94 -27.15
C TRP A 485 -33.67 -22.69 -25.84
N GLY A 486 -34.00 -23.98 -25.88
CA GLY A 486 -34.23 -24.79 -24.67
C GLY A 486 -32.97 -24.97 -23.84
N VAL A 487 -31.85 -25.28 -24.50
CA VAL A 487 -30.53 -25.41 -23.85
C VAL A 487 -30.12 -24.07 -23.23
N LEU A 488 -30.34 -22.96 -23.95
CA LEU A 488 -30.03 -21.61 -23.48
C LEU A 488 -30.86 -21.22 -22.25
N THR A 489 -32.16 -21.57 -22.20
CA THR A 489 -32.98 -21.29 -21.02
C THR A 489 -32.56 -22.13 -19.82
N ASP A 490 -32.28 -23.41 -20.02
CA ASP A 490 -31.93 -24.32 -18.93
C ASP A 490 -30.56 -23.96 -18.31
N VAL A 491 -29.57 -23.63 -19.15
CA VAL A 491 -28.26 -23.19 -18.67
C VAL A 491 -28.31 -21.81 -18.00
N ALA A 492 -29.16 -20.89 -18.47
CA ALA A 492 -29.37 -19.60 -17.82
C ALA A 492 -30.02 -19.77 -16.45
N LEU A 493 -31.02 -20.65 -16.33
CA LEU A 493 -31.63 -20.99 -15.04
C LEU A 493 -30.63 -21.71 -14.12
N ALA A 494 -29.76 -22.57 -14.65
CA ALA A 494 -28.67 -23.18 -13.88
C ALA A 494 -27.68 -22.13 -13.34
N ALA A 495 -27.36 -21.09 -14.12
CA ALA A 495 -26.53 -19.97 -13.68
C ALA A 495 -27.19 -19.21 -12.53
N VAL A 496 -28.52 -19.01 -12.59
CA VAL A 496 -29.32 -18.44 -11.49
C VAL A 496 -29.25 -19.33 -10.25
N VAL A 497 -29.48 -20.63 -10.38
CA VAL A 497 -29.39 -21.60 -9.26
C VAL A 497 -28.02 -21.51 -8.56
N MET A 498 -26.93 -21.58 -9.33
CA MET A 498 -25.57 -21.50 -8.77
C MET A 498 -25.29 -20.14 -8.14
N THR A 499 -25.89 -19.07 -8.65
CA THR A 499 -25.82 -17.73 -8.06
C THR A 499 -26.54 -17.65 -6.73
N LEU A 500 -27.76 -18.18 -6.63
CA LEU A 500 -28.52 -18.23 -5.39
C LEU A 500 -27.79 -19.05 -4.32
N PHE A 501 -27.24 -20.21 -4.68
CA PHE A 501 -26.52 -21.08 -3.76
C PHE A 501 -25.21 -20.45 -3.29
N SER A 502 -24.43 -19.84 -4.19
CA SER A 502 -23.22 -19.11 -3.80
C SER A 502 -23.53 -17.88 -2.94
N ALA A 503 -24.57 -17.10 -3.27
CA ALA A 503 -25.03 -15.98 -2.46
C ALA A 503 -25.46 -16.43 -1.05
N ALA A 504 -26.17 -17.55 -0.92
CA ALA A 504 -26.54 -18.12 0.36
C ALA A 504 -25.31 -18.47 1.21
N THR A 505 -24.27 -19.08 0.61
CA THR A 505 -23.02 -19.37 1.34
C THR A 505 -22.31 -18.10 1.81
N TYR A 506 -22.35 -17.01 1.05
CA TYR A 506 -21.80 -15.72 1.48
C TYR A 506 -22.59 -15.12 2.63
N CYS A 507 -23.92 -15.17 2.58
CA CYS A 507 -24.79 -14.69 3.66
C CYS A 507 -24.52 -15.43 4.98
N VAL A 508 -24.38 -16.75 4.94
CA VAL A 508 -24.06 -17.57 6.12
C VAL A 508 -22.67 -17.24 6.66
N ASN A 509 -21.66 -17.17 5.78
CA ASN A 509 -20.29 -16.88 6.19
C ASN A 509 -20.15 -15.48 6.81
N ASP A 510 -20.76 -14.45 6.21
CA ASP A 510 -20.73 -13.08 6.76
C ASP A 510 -21.47 -13.01 8.11
N ALA A 511 -22.51 -13.83 8.32
CA ALA A 511 -23.20 -13.93 9.60
C ALA A 511 -22.36 -14.60 10.68
N LEU A 512 -21.65 -15.69 10.36
CA LEU A 512 -20.81 -16.44 11.29
C LEU A 512 -19.51 -15.69 11.63
N ASP A 513 -18.87 -15.07 10.64
CA ASP A 513 -17.58 -14.37 10.80
C ASP A 513 -17.74 -12.91 11.25
N ALA A 514 -18.97 -12.41 11.47
CA ALA A 514 -19.28 -10.99 11.71
C ALA A 514 -18.40 -10.31 12.77
N THR A 515 -18.20 -10.96 13.92
CA THR A 515 -17.38 -10.41 15.02
C THR A 515 -15.91 -10.30 14.63
N LYS A 516 -15.38 -11.30 13.91
CA LYS A 516 -13.99 -11.30 13.42
C LYS A 516 -13.80 -10.30 12.30
N ASP A 517 -14.77 -10.20 11.39
CA ASP A 517 -14.73 -9.31 10.23
C ASP A 517 -14.77 -7.84 10.64
N ARG A 518 -15.44 -7.48 11.75
CA ARG A 518 -15.41 -6.11 12.32
C ARG A 518 -14.01 -5.61 12.66
N LEU A 519 -13.13 -6.51 13.06
CA LEU A 519 -11.76 -6.19 13.46
C LEU A 519 -10.78 -6.27 12.27
N HIS A 520 -11.25 -6.63 11.08
CA HIS A 520 -10.41 -6.88 9.92
C HIS A 520 -10.36 -5.66 8.98
N PRO A 521 -9.18 -5.14 8.60
CA PRO A 521 -9.00 -3.86 7.88
C PRO A 521 -9.85 -3.72 6.61
N THR A 522 -10.00 -4.80 5.84
CA THR A 522 -10.77 -4.81 4.59
C THR A 522 -12.16 -5.46 4.68
N LYS A 523 -12.45 -6.22 5.74
CA LYS A 523 -13.74 -6.96 5.87
C LYS A 523 -14.71 -6.27 6.83
N ALA A 524 -14.25 -5.28 7.59
CA ALA A 524 -15.10 -4.46 8.45
C ALA A 524 -16.21 -3.73 7.67
N SER A 525 -16.01 -3.51 6.36
CA SER A 525 -16.99 -2.89 5.46
C SER A 525 -18.09 -3.84 4.97
N ARG A 526 -18.05 -5.13 5.30
CA ARG A 526 -19.09 -6.11 4.90
C ARG A 526 -20.44 -5.77 5.53
N PRO A 527 -21.58 -6.06 4.86
CA PRO A 527 -22.90 -5.62 5.33
C PRO A 527 -23.29 -6.08 6.74
N VAL A 528 -22.86 -7.29 7.15
CA VAL A 528 -23.11 -7.78 8.52
C VAL A 528 -22.12 -7.21 9.54
N ALA A 529 -20.85 -7.05 9.13
CA ALA A 529 -19.80 -6.49 9.98
C ALA A 529 -20.06 -5.01 10.30
N ASN A 530 -20.42 -4.21 9.30
CA ASN A 530 -20.70 -2.77 9.41
C ASN A 530 -22.10 -2.44 9.97
N GLY A 531 -22.94 -3.46 10.21
CA GLY A 531 -24.26 -3.30 10.83
C GLY A 531 -25.41 -2.91 9.89
N SER A 532 -25.20 -2.83 8.57
CA SER A 532 -26.26 -2.53 7.61
C SER A 532 -27.28 -3.66 7.42
N VAL A 533 -26.88 -4.92 7.65
CA VAL A 533 -27.74 -6.11 7.68
C VAL A 533 -27.48 -6.89 8.96
N SER A 534 -28.52 -7.31 9.68
CA SER A 534 -28.32 -8.11 10.89
C SER A 534 -27.94 -9.55 10.54
N ALA A 535 -27.16 -10.23 11.41
CA ALA A 535 -26.80 -11.63 11.20
C ALA A 535 -28.03 -12.54 11.02
N ARG A 536 -29.13 -12.27 11.78
CA ARG A 536 -30.40 -13.00 11.62
C ARG A 536 -31.03 -12.78 10.24
N ALA A 537 -31.02 -11.54 9.74
CA ALA A 537 -31.54 -11.22 8.42
C ALA A 537 -30.69 -11.83 7.30
N ALA A 538 -29.37 -11.89 7.48
CA ALA A 538 -28.46 -12.57 6.56
C ALA A 538 -28.76 -14.09 6.49
N ILE A 539 -28.95 -14.75 7.64
CA ILE A 539 -29.34 -16.17 7.68
C ILE A 539 -30.73 -16.39 7.07
N ALA A 540 -31.70 -15.53 7.35
CA ALA A 540 -33.02 -15.61 6.75
C ALA A 540 -32.97 -15.47 5.22
N LEU A 541 -32.19 -14.51 4.70
CA LEU A 541 -31.96 -14.37 3.27
C LEU A 541 -31.30 -15.63 2.70
N ALA A 542 -30.31 -16.20 3.38
CA ALA A 542 -29.67 -17.45 2.95
C ALA A 542 -30.68 -18.60 2.80
N VAL A 543 -31.59 -18.77 3.76
CA VAL A 543 -32.66 -19.78 3.72
C VAL A 543 -33.58 -19.56 2.52
N VAL A 544 -34.00 -18.31 2.27
CA VAL A 544 -34.84 -17.97 1.11
C VAL A 544 -34.12 -18.27 -0.20
N LEU A 545 -32.86 -17.85 -0.33
CA LEU A 545 -32.06 -18.11 -1.53
C LEU A 545 -31.89 -19.61 -1.80
N LEU A 546 -31.65 -20.41 -0.75
CA LEU A 546 -31.57 -21.87 -0.85
C LEU A 546 -32.91 -22.49 -1.25
N ALA A 547 -34.01 -22.06 -0.66
CA ALA A 547 -35.34 -22.59 -1.00
C ALA A 547 -35.71 -22.28 -2.46
N VAL A 548 -35.51 -21.03 -2.90
CA VAL A 548 -35.78 -20.62 -4.28
C VAL A 548 -34.86 -21.34 -5.26
N GLY A 549 -33.56 -21.40 -4.97
CA GLY A 549 -32.60 -22.10 -5.84
C GLY A 549 -32.92 -23.59 -5.94
N SER A 550 -33.29 -24.25 -4.83
CA SER A 550 -33.67 -25.66 -4.83
C SER A 550 -34.95 -25.92 -5.63
N ALA A 551 -35.94 -25.03 -5.53
CA ALA A 551 -37.18 -25.14 -6.29
C ALA A 551 -36.98 -24.93 -7.81
N ILE A 552 -36.03 -24.08 -8.21
CA ILE A 552 -35.64 -23.92 -9.62
C ILE A 552 -34.86 -25.17 -10.06
N ALA A 553 -33.88 -25.61 -9.28
CA ALA A 553 -33.05 -26.77 -9.58
C ALA A 553 -33.88 -28.05 -9.76
N SER A 554 -34.86 -28.29 -8.88
CA SER A 554 -35.74 -29.46 -8.94
C SER A 554 -36.65 -29.49 -10.16
N ARG A 555 -36.87 -28.35 -10.82
CA ARG A 555 -37.63 -28.28 -12.08
C ARG A 555 -36.76 -28.51 -13.31
N LEU A 556 -35.45 -28.35 -13.20
CA LEU A 556 -34.50 -28.60 -14.29
C LEU A 556 -34.10 -30.07 -14.30
N SER A 557 -33.44 -30.55 -13.24
CA SER A 557 -33.01 -31.95 -13.15
C SER A 557 -32.65 -32.38 -11.73
N ALA A 558 -32.78 -33.69 -11.45
CA ALA A 558 -32.33 -34.27 -10.18
C ALA A 558 -30.80 -34.18 -10.01
N ASP A 559 -30.05 -34.31 -11.11
CA ASP A 559 -28.59 -34.20 -11.12
C ASP A 559 -28.12 -32.81 -10.73
N LEU A 560 -28.81 -31.76 -11.18
CA LEU A 560 -28.51 -30.39 -10.79
C LEU A 560 -28.75 -30.16 -9.28
N VAL A 561 -29.81 -30.75 -8.71
CA VAL A 561 -30.06 -30.70 -7.25
C VAL A 561 -28.91 -31.36 -6.49
N LEU A 562 -28.47 -32.55 -6.93
CA LEU A 562 -27.36 -33.28 -6.31
C LEU A 562 -26.04 -32.50 -6.39
N LEU A 563 -25.73 -31.92 -7.55
CA LEU A 563 -24.53 -31.11 -7.75
C LEU A 563 -24.58 -29.82 -6.91
N ALA A 564 -25.72 -29.14 -6.87
CA ALA A 564 -25.89 -27.94 -6.06
C ALA A 564 -25.78 -28.26 -4.55
N GLY A 565 -26.31 -29.39 -4.09
CA GLY A 565 -26.12 -29.91 -2.73
C GLY A 565 -24.65 -30.22 -2.43
N SER A 566 -23.96 -30.88 -3.36
CA SER A 566 -22.52 -31.20 -3.25
C SER A 566 -21.68 -29.92 -3.18
N TYR A 567 -22.04 -28.90 -3.96
CA TYR A 567 -21.42 -27.58 -3.89
C TYR A 567 -21.56 -26.96 -2.49
N LEU A 568 -22.75 -26.98 -1.90
CA LEU A 568 -22.95 -26.48 -0.53
C LEU A 568 -22.13 -27.26 0.50
N ALA A 569 -22.07 -28.59 0.37
CA ALA A 569 -21.27 -29.44 1.26
C ALA A 569 -19.78 -29.07 1.19
N VAL A 570 -19.22 -28.90 -0.01
CA VAL A 570 -17.82 -28.46 -0.21
C VAL A 570 -17.59 -27.07 0.41
N GLN A 571 -18.50 -26.12 0.18
CA GLN A 571 -18.37 -24.76 0.71
C GLN A 571 -18.49 -24.72 2.25
N ALA A 572 -19.35 -25.56 2.84
CA ALA A 572 -19.47 -25.71 4.27
C ALA A 572 -18.19 -26.32 4.87
N ALA A 573 -17.70 -27.43 4.30
CA ALA A 573 -16.47 -28.08 4.75
C ALA A 573 -15.25 -27.14 4.65
N TYR A 574 -15.15 -26.37 3.56
CA TYR A 574 -14.15 -25.31 3.42
C TYR A 574 -14.24 -24.28 4.55
N SER A 575 -15.44 -23.78 4.82
CA SER A 575 -15.66 -22.70 5.78
C SER A 575 -15.42 -23.16 7.23
N LEU A 576 -15.79 -24.40 7.56
CA LEU A 576 -15.67 -25.01 8.89
C LEU A 576 -14.23 -25.41 9.25
N GLY A 577 -13.40 -25.82 8.28
CA GLY A 577 -12.05 -26.26 8.62
C GLY A 577 -11.09 -26.48 7.46
N LEU A 578 -11.56 -26.96 6.30
CA LEU A 578 -10.63 -27.38 5.22
C LEU A 578 -9.82 -26.21 4.65
N LYS A 579 -10.28 -24.96 4.82
CA LYS A 579 -9.48 -23.75 4.48
C LYS A 579 -8.15 -23.62 5.25
N ARG A 580 -7.93 -24.41 6.30
CA ARG A 580 -6.71 -24.43 7.13
C ARG A 580 -5.77 -25.57 6.79
N VAL A 581 -6.18 -26.51 5.95
CA VAL A 581 -5.41 -27.71 5.61
C VAL A 581 -4.78 -27.52 4.23
N GLN A 582 -3.47 -27.70 4.15
CA GLN A 582 -2.73 -27.64 2.89
C GLN A 582 -3.34 -28.62 1.88
N LEU A 583 -3.41 -28.20 0.62
CA LEU A 583 -3.99 -28.91 -0.52
C LEU A 583 -5.52 -29.00 -0.47
N ALA A 584 -6.12 -29.23 0.70
CA ALA A 584 -7.57 -29.30 0.85
C ALA A 584 -8.26 -27.96 0.51
N ASP A 585 -7.64 -26.83 0.87
CA ASP A 585 -8.15 -25.50 0.54
C ASP A 585 -8.19 -25.23 -0.97
N VAL A 586 -7.11 -25.56 -1.70
CA VAL A 586 -6.99 -25.44 -3.16
C VAL A 586 -7.94 -26.41 -3.85
N THR A 587 -8.06 -27.64 -3.32
CA THR A 587 -8.94 -28.68 -3.84
C THR A 587 -10.41 -28.27 -3.70
N CYS A 588 -10.84 -27.75 -2.55
CA CYS A 588 -12.21 -27.26 -2.38
C CYS A 588 -12.53 -26.10 -3.34
N ILE A 589 -11.59 -25.18 -3.57
CA ILE A 589 -11.77 -24.08 -4.52
C ILE A 589 -11.91 -24.65 -5.95
N ALA A 590 -11.03 -25.57 -6.34
CA ALA A 590 -11.07 -26.21 -7.66
C ALA A 590 -12.37 -27.00 -7.87
N LEU A 591 -12.79 -27.80 -6.89
CA LEU A 591 -14.07 -28.52 -6.91
C LEU A 591 -15.25 -27.58 -7.10
N GLY A 592 -15.23 -26.41 -6.46
CA GLY A 592 -16.26 -25.39 -6.68
C GLY A 592 -16.35 -24.91 -8.13
N PHE A 593 -15.24 -24.85 -8.87
CA PHE A 593 -15.25 -24.52 -10.30
C PHE A 593 -15.71 -25.71 -11.16
N VAL A 594 -15.26 -26.93 -10.84
CA VAL A 594 -15.67 -28.15 -11.55
C VAL A 594 -17.18 -28.36 -11.44
N ILE A 595 -17.74 -28.28 -10.22
CA ILE A 595 -19.18 -28.45 -10.01
C ILE A 595 -19.97 -27.40 -10.80
N ARG A 596 -19.51 -26.15 -10.89
CA ARG A 596 -20.17 -25.13 -11.72
C ARG A 596 -20.13 -25.47 -13.20
N ALA A 597 -19.01 -25.96 -13.71
CA ALA A 597 -18.90 -26.33 -15.12
C ALA A 597 -19.82 -27.51 -15.48
N VAL A 598 -19.82 -28.55 -14.64
CA VAL A 598 -20.62 -29.77 -14.86
C VAL A 598 -22.12 -29.53 -14.62
N ALA A 599 -22.49 -28.58 -13.74
CA ALA A 599 -23.87 -28.20 -13.48
C ALA A 599 -24.61 -27.74 -14.76
N GLY A 600 -23.88 -27.19 -15.74
CA GLY A 600 -24.41 -26.90 -17.07
C GLY A 600 -24.96 -28.12 -17.79
N GLY A 601 -24.14 -29.17 -17.91
CA GLY A 601 -24.53 -30.42 -18.54
C GLY A 601 -25.67 -31.12 -17.82
N ALA A 602 -25.63 -31.13 -16.49
CA ALA A 602 -26.70 -31.67 -15.66
C ALA A 602 -28.03 -30.92 -15.83
N ALA A 603 -28.00 -29.61 -16.05
CA ALA A 603 -29.20 -28.82 -16.26
C ALA A 603 -29.80 -29.03 -17.66
N THR A 604 -28.96 -29.22 -18.67
CA THR A 604 -29.38 -29.33 -20.08
C THR A 604 -29.52 -30.78 -20.56
N GLY A 605 -29.23 -31.77 -19.71
CA GLY A 605 -29.19 -33.19 -20.08
C GLY A 605 -28.08 -33.55 -21.07
N LEU A 606 -27.07 -32.69 -21.23
CA LEU A 606 -25.96 -32.94 -22.17
C LEU A 606 -24.92 -33.85 -21.50
N PRO A 607 -24.43 -34.89 -22.20
CA PRO A 607 -23.40 -35.76 -21.66
C PRO A 607 -22.12 -34.96 -21.42
N VAL A 608 -21.48 -35.23 -20.28
CA VAL A 608 -20.20 -34.62 -19.93
C VAL A 608 -19.11 -35.68 -20.14
N SER A 609 -18.23 -35.46 -21.12
CA SER A 609 -17.16 -36.43 -21.39
C SER A 609 -16.13 -36.44 -20.26
N SER A 610 -15.57 -37.63 -19.98
CA SER A 610 -14.53 -37.79 -18.96
C SER A 610 -13.33 -36.88 -19.23
N SER A 611 -12.92 -36.77 -20.49
CA SER A 611 -11.83 -35.90 -20.93
C SER A 611 -12.12 -34.42 -20.67
N PHE A 612 -13.35 -33.96 -20.88
CA PHE A 612 -13.76 -32.59 -20.53
C PHE A 612 -13.68 -32.34 -19.01
N VAL A 613 -14.13 -33.29 -18.19
CA VAL A 613 -14.02 -33.17 -16.72
C VAL A 613 -12.55 -33.06 -16.29
N ILE A 614 -11.64 -33.81 -16.92
CA ILE A 614 -10.20 -33.73 -16.64
C ILE A 614 -9.66 -32.34 -17.03
N VAL A 615 -10.01 -31.82 -18.20
CA VAL A 615 -9.62 -30.46 -18.64
C VAL A 615 -10.07 -29.40 -17.65
N VAL A 616 -11.35 -29.41 -17.29
CA VAL A 616 -11.91 -28.43 -16.34
C VAL A 616 -11.28 -28.58 -14.96
N SER A 617 -11.06 -29.81 -14.49
CA SER A 617 -10.45 -30.07 -13.18
C SER A 617 -9.01 -29.58 -13.12
N ALA A 618 -8.20 -29.90 -14.12
CA ALA A 618 -6.81 -29.43 -14.19
C ALA A 618 -6.73 -27.91 -14.32
N THR A 619 -7.60 -27.29 -15.13
CA THR A 619 -7.69 -25.84 -15.27
C THR A 619 -8.13 -25.16 -13.97
N ALA A 620 -9.14 -25.69 -13.30
CA ALA A 620 -9.61 -25.19 -12.01
C ALA A 620 -8.51 -25.26 -10.94
N PHE A 621 -7.74 -26.34 -10.94
CA PHE A 621 -6.62 -26.55 -10.02
C PHE A 621 -5.46 -25.61 -10.34
N PHE A 622 -5.17 -25.36 -11.61
CA PHE A 622 -4.22 -24.34 -12.06
C PHE A 622 -4.62 -22.94 -11.57
N VAL A 623 -5.86 -22.52 -11.82
CA VAL A 623 -6.35 -21.19 -11.37
C VAL A 623 -6.33 -21.08 -9.84
N ALA A 624 -6.73 -22.13 -9.13
CA ALA A 624 -6.74 -22.14 -7.66
C ALA A 624 -5.32 -22.06 -7.07
N SER A 625 -4.37 -22.81 -7.62
CA SER A 625 -2.96 -22.81 -7.20
C SER A 625 -2.24 -21.52 -7.60
N ALA A 626 -2.45 -21.01 -8.82
CA ALA A 626 -1.91 -19.73 -9.29
C ALA A 626 -2.41 -18.55 -8.45
N LYS A 627 -3.69 -18.56 -8.06
CA LYS A 627 -4.22 -17.59 -7.11
C LYS A 627 -3.51 -17.67 -5.75
N ARG A 628 -3.20 -18.87 -5.27
CA ARG A 628 -2.49 -19.08 -3.99
C ARG A 628 -1.05 -18.57 -4.06
N SER A 629 -0.38 -18.85 -5.17
CA SER A 629 0.94 -18.29 -5.50
C SER A 629 0.90 -16.76 -5.51
N SER A 630 -0.06 -16.16 -6.22
CA SER A 630 -0.24 -14.70 -6.24
C SER A 630 -0.52 -14.10 -4.86
N GLU A 631 -1.35 -14.76 -4.03
CA GLU A 631 -1.62 -14.30 -2.65
C GLU A 631 -0.34 -14.29 -1.79
N ILE A 632 0.54 -15.29 -1.93
CA ILE A 632 1.83 -15.33 -1.21
C ILE A 632 2.77 -14.23 -1.71
N HIS A 633 2.89 -14.05 -3.02
CA HIS A 633 3.73 -12.98 -3.59
C HIS A 633 3.23 -11.58 -3.21
N ARG A 634 1.91 -11.38 -3.07
CA ARG A 634 1.30 -10.10 -2.68
C ARG A 634 1.39 -9.81 -1.18
N LEU A 635 1.40 -10.85 -0.33
CA LEU A 635 1.42 -10.70 1.13
C LEU A 635 2.83 -10.72 1.73
N GLY A 636 3.83 -11.30 1.05
CA GLY A 636 5.20 -11.36 1.56
C GLY A 636 5.28 -11.95 2.98
N ALA A 637 5.95 -11.25 3.89
CA ALA A 637 6.12 -11.64 5.29
C ALA A 637 4.82 -11.58 6.15
N ASP A 638 3.73 -10.98 5.65
CA ASP A 638 2.42 -10.92 6.34
C ASP A 638 1.54 -12.16 6.08
N SER A 639 2.11 -13.23 5.54
CA SER A 639 1.45 -14.54 5.35
C SER A 639 0.90 -15.14 6.66
N GLN A 640 1.39 -14.67 7.82
CA GLN A 640 0.91 -15.02 9.16
C GLN A 640 -0.57 -14.69 9.42
N THR A 641 -1.24 -13.92 8.56
CA THR A 641 -2.68 -13.65 8.68
C THR A 641 -3.58 -14.82 8.19
N ARG A 642 -3.01 -15.81 7.49
CA ARG A 642 -3.69 -17.08 7.11
C ARG A 642 -2.74 -18.27 7.31
N ASP A 643 -2.92 -19.00 8.42
CA ASP A 643 -2.13 -20.19 8.84
C ASP A 643 -1.83 -21.21 7.73
N VAL A 644 -2.70 -21.36 6.72
CA VAL A 644 -2.46 -22.33 5.64
C VAL A 644 -1.42 -21.83 4.63
N LEU A 645 -1.23 -20.52 4.48
CA LEU A 645 -0.25 -19.97 3.53
C LEU A 645 1.19 -20.25 3.97
N SER A 646 1.46 -20.29 5.28
CA SER A 646 2.77 -20.68 5.81
C SER A 646 3.09 -22.17 5.60
N SER A 647 2.09 -23.01 5.32
CA SER A 647 2.33 -24.43 5.01
C SER A 647 2.75 -24.66 3.55
N TYR A 648 2.53 -23.69 2.66
CA TYR A 648 2.86 -23.80 1.24
C TYR A 648 4.26 -23.28 0.93
N GLY A 649 5.19 -24.17 0.57
CA GLY A 649 6.47 -23.79 -0.01
C GLY A 649 6.32 -23.21 -1.42
N ASN A 650 7.13 -22.21 -1.78
CA ASN A 650 7.12 -21.59 -3.11
C ASN A 650 7.42 -22.58 -4.23
N GLU A 651 8.32 -23.53 -4.01
CA GLU A 651 8.61 -24.62 -4.97
C GLU A 651 7.44 -25.58 -5.10
N TYR A 652 6.80 -25.93 -3.98
CA TYR A 652 5.65 -26.83 -3.99
C TYR A 652 4.47 -26.21 -4.76
N LEU A 653 4.18 -24.93 -4.55
CA LEU A 653 3.20 -24.21 -5.37
C LEU A 653 3.65 -24.07 -6.82
N ARG A 654 4.96 -23.88 -7.05
CA ARG A 654 5.51 -23.83 -8.40
C ARG A 654 5.46 -25.17 -9.14
N LEU A 655 5.49 -26.27 -8.42
CA LEU A 655 5.24 -27.60 -8.96
C LEU A 655 3.74 -27.81 -9.18
N LEU A 656 2.91 -27.37 -8.24
CA LEU A 656 1.46 -27.55 -8.28
C LEU A 656 0.81 -26.82 -9.47
N TRP A 657 1.16 -25.55 -9.69
CA TRP A 657 0.61 -24.77 -10.82
C TRP A 657 1.18 -25.22 -12.19
N THR A 658 2.44 -25.68 -12.29
CA THR A 658 3.06 -26.11 -13.56
C THR A 658 2.58 -27.49 -13.95
N SER A 659 2.49 -28.42 -13.00
CA SER A 659 1.91 -29.75 -13.22
C SER A 659 0.45 -29.64 -13.62
N SER A 660 -0.37 -28.85 -12.92
CA SER A 660 -1.77 -28.65 -13.29
C SER A 660 -1.95 -27.94 -14.64
N MET A 661 -1.12 -26.96 -14.98
CA MET A 661 -1.11 -26.35 -16.31
C MET A 661 -0.75 -27.37 -17.39
N THR A 662 0.28 -28.18 -17.16
CA THR A 662 0.73 -29.22 -18.10
C THR A 662 -0.38 -30.25 -18.32
N ILE A 663 -0.99 -30.74 -17.24
CA ILE A 663 -2.13 -31.67 -17.31
C ILE A 663 -3.30 -31.02 -18.05
N ALA A 664 -3.60 -29.73 -17.80
CA ALA A 664 -4.69 -29.03 -18.49
C ALA A 664 -4.44 -28.93 -19.99
N ILE A 665 -3.21 -28.59 -20.42
CA ILE A 665 -2.84 -28.51 -21.83
C ILE A 665 -2.92 -29.90 -22.49
N VAL A 666 -2.32 -30.92 -21.88
CA VAL A 666 -2.34 -32.29 -22.40
C VAL A 666 -3.76 -32.83 -22.50
N ALA A 667 -4.56 -32.67 -21.44
CA ALA A 667 -5.96 -33.09 -21.44
C ALA A 667 -6.78 -32.32 -22.48
N TYR A 668 -6.50 -31.04 -22.69
CA TYR A 668 -7.20 -30.24 -23.71
C TYR A 668 -6.86 -30.72 -25.11
N VAL A 669 -5.58 -31.01 -25.40
CA VAL A 669 -5.17 -31.56 -26.69
C VAL A 669 -5.88 -32.89 -26.95
N ILE A 670 -5.87 -33.81 -25.99
CA ILE A 670 -6.56 -35.12 -26.08
C ILE A 670 -8.06 -34.91 -26.32
N TRP A 671 -8.71 -34.09 -25.52
CA TRP A 671 -10.14 -33.81 -25.65
C TRP A 671 -10.49 -33.15 -27.00
N SER A 672 -9.65 -32.24 -27.48
CA SER A 672 -9.85 -31.58 -28.77
C SER A 672 -9.70 -32.54 -29.95
N SER A 673 -8.83 -33.55 -29.85
CA SER A 673 -8.73 -34.62 -30.85
C SER A 673 -9.93 -35.57 -30.80
N GLU A 674 -10.46 -35.87 -29.61
CA GLU A 674 -11.68 -36.71 -29.48
C GLU A 674 -12.90 -36.05 -30.12
N ILE A 675 -13.05 -34.73 -30.00
CA ILE A 675 -14.13 -33.97 -30.65
C ILE A 675 -13.99 -33.98 -32.18
N ALA A 676 -12.77 -33.99 -32.70
CA ALA A 676 -12.53 -34.00 -34.14
C ALA A 676 -12.93 -35.34 -34.81
N ASP A 677 -13.03 -36.42 -34.03
CA ASP A 677 -13.35 -37.77 -34.49
C ASP A 677 -14.84 -38.15 -34.33
N GLU A 678 -15.67 -37.29 -33.70
CA GLU A 678 -17.12 -37.50 -33.65
C GLU A 678 -17.78 -37.06 -34.98
N PRO A 679 -18.51 -37.94 -35.70
CA PRO A 679 -19.23 -37.53 -36.90
C PRO A 679 -20.35 -36.55 -36.51
N THR A 680 -20.27 -35.34 -37.06
CA THR A 680 -21.24 -34.24 -36.89
C THR A 680 -22.68 -34.61 -37.18
#